data_AF-A0A9P8S7I1-F1
#
_entry.id   AF-A0A9P8S7I1-F1
#
_cell.length_a   1.000
_cell.length_b   1.000
_cell.length_c   1.000
_cell.angle_alpha   90.00
_cell.angle_beta   90.00
_cell.angle_gamma   90.00
#
_symmetry.space_group_name_H-M   'P 1'
#
loop_
_entity.id
_entity.type
_entity.pdbx_description
1 polymer ?
#
loop_
_entity_poly.entity_id
_entity_poly.type
_entity_poly.pdbx_seq_one_letter_code
_entity_poly.pdbx_strand_id
1 'polypeptide(L)'
;MATPQSLAMARRTVYKWMVAAAVLPAVLSAQIPVSSPLSAQTGKSPFTGDFNSHVEGLMDEWKLAGMAVAVIDGDDVFTKAYGYSNLPDTKATPETLWFTGSTTKAQLAASLAHLIDAKHHAALKDGWSTPISSIIRDDFVLRDGHATAYLTLDDAVSHRTGVPSHDFALATYPDSNASTPVGHAVRNLRNLPAQLEPRLEWHYCNPMWQVLSHVVETVTGASLRETLESVIWAPLGMKSTFLDVDSARASGLDLSTGYWYDDKKGEHVAMPFMATAEVSGAGAVISSVVDYARWVKALLKKDAFLSEATHEDIVRPRFISMAEPSKGADVTTYALGWFRTVLHGERTIWHSGSTGTHGALVYWLPERQYGVVVFANYPNGVLEAVTYRLLEDRLGVPQDRRIDINGLQKEGLRRRKQDLANATALLFPRLPSPRLPPSVDPSLLAGTYHHDGYGRLALSEQTGDDGRTLLVADRPEFVWAQRVTLEHASGDYWTARWRFRDEGPETGQFFKARFVVGSDGEVEGLEVTYRAGVDGFLDGVVFYARARALFARTTMALYRRPSQAKLIFAPAGSSPHGQAEQFTKSTLSRRDLHPTTPTPQFNSWFSQAQASSIPQPEACTLSTAELPSGRVSSRIVYLKELDAAGGFVVYSNFGTSRKAADLATNPHAALVFFWAPLQRQVRVEGVASRYSPGESQEYFDTRVRGSRIGAWASRQSQVLEPDGAVDGDDGRAQLEGWVADAEKRFEGREDIPVPDFWGGLRIVPTRVEFWQGRQCRLHDRFVYVREEGRDGEDDKWTLERLSP
;
A
#
# COMPACT_ATOMS: atom_id res chain seq x y z
N MET A 1 -34.38 -45.01 1.97
CA MET A 1 -35.55 -44.78 1.10
C MET A 1 -36.40 -43.67 1.71
N ALA A 2 -36.39 -42.49 1.10
CA ALA A 2 -37.38 -41.44 1.29
C ALA A 2 -37.21 -40.41 0.16
N THR A 3 -38.26 -40.19 -0.63
CA THR A 3 -38.44 -39.01 -1.50
C THR A 3 -38.76 -37.77 -0.64
N PRO A 4 -38.59 -36.52 -1.14
CA PRO A 4 -39.76 -35.87 -1.78
C PRO A 4 -39.44 -34.84 -2.89
N GLN A 5 -40.41 -34.68 -3.79
CA GLN A 5 -40.60 -33.51 -4.65
C GLN A 5 -40.79 -32.24 -3.79
N SER A 6 -39.93 -31.23 -3.97
CA SER A 6 -40.29 -29.80 -4.00
C SER A 6 -39.04 -28.99 -4.37
N LEU A 7 -38.89 -28.62 -5.65
CA LEU A 7 -37.99 -27.55 -6.15
C LEU A 7 -38.03 -27.53 -7.68
N ALA A 8 -39.21 -27.29 -8.24
CA ALA A 8 -39.39 -27.12 -9.68
C ALA A 8 -40.38 -25.99 -9.96
N MET A 9 -40.02 -24.74 -9.59
CA MET A 9 -40.59 -23.49 -10.12
C MET A 9 -39.90 -22.24 -9.53
N ALA A 10 -38.60 -22.04 -9.83
CA ALA A 10 -37.92 -20.75 -9.57
C ALA A 10 -36.60 -20.56 -10.34
N ARG A 11 -36.44 -21.18 -11.53
CA ARG A 11 -35.19 -21.09 -12.32
C ARG A 11 -35.37 -20.78 -13.80
N ARG A 12 -36.45 -20.09 -14.19
CA ARG A 12 -36.73 -19.72 -15.59
C ARG A 12 -37.27 -18.28 -15.74
N THR A 13 -36.56 -17.25 -15.28
CA THR A 13 -36.82 -15.85 -15.72
C THR A 13 -35.62 -14.87 -15.59
N VAL A 14 -34.37 -15.32 -15.62
CA VAL A 14 -33.20 -14.38 -15.63
C VAL A 14 -32.29 -14.55 -16.85
N TYR A 15 -32.54 -15.55 -17.72
CA TYR A 15 -31.65 -15.88 -18.84
C TYR A 15 -31.96 -15.18 -20.18
N LYS A 16 -32.63 -14.01 -20.17
CA LYS A 16 -32.91 -13.22 -21.39
C LYS A 16 -32.46 -11.75 -21.36
N TRP A 17 -31.91 -11.26 -20.24
CA TRP A 17 -31.34 -9.90 -20.14
C TRP A 17 -29.80 -9.86 -20.05
N MET A 18 -29.12 -11.02 -20.03
CA MET A 18 -27.65 -11.10 -20.06
C MET A 18 -27.06 -11.22 -21.47
N VAL A 19 -27.87 -11.53 -22.49
CA VAL A 19 -27.37 -11.69 -23.87
C VAL A 19 -27.41 -10.37 -24.66
N ALA A 20 -28.26 -9.40 -24.28
CA ALA A 20 -28.23 -8.05 -24.87
C ALA A 20 -27.14 -7.14 -24.26
N ALA A 21 -26.77 -7.37 -22.98
CA ALA A 21 -25.74 -6.61 -22.29
C ALA A 21 -24.31 -7.13 -22.52
N ALA A 22 -24.15 -8.37 -23.00
CA ALA A 22 -22.84 -8.93 -23.37
C ALA A 22 -22.46 -8.68 -24.85
N VAL A 23 -23.44 -8.34 -25.70
CA VAL A 23 -23.19 -8.09 -27.13
C VAL A 23 -22.85 -6.62 -27.41
N LEU A 24 -23.28 -5.66 -26.58
CA LEU A 24 -22.89 -4.24 -26.75
C LEU A 24 -21.43 -3.90 -26.40
N PRO A 25 -20.80 -4.44 -25.33
CA PRO A 25 -19.39 -4.16 -25.02
C PRO A 25 -18.43 -4.70 -26.09
N ALA A 26 -18.74 -5.86 -26.66
CA ALA A 26 -17.90 -6.51 -27.66
C ALA A 26 -17.82 -5.73 -29.00
N VAL A 27 -18.86 -4.96 -29.34
CA VAL A 27 -18.87 -4.12 -30.55
C VAL A 27 -18.13 -2.78 -30.32
N LEU A 28 -18.05 -2.31 -29.07
CA LEU A 28 -17.35 -1.07 -28.66
C LEU A 28 -15.84 -1.26 -28.40
N SER A 29 -15.35 -2.50 -28.29
CA SER A 29 -13.95 -2.85 -27.99
C SER A 29 -13.17 -3.47 -29.16
N ALA A 30 -13.74 -3.54 -30.37
CA ALA A 30 -13.03 -4.11 -31.51
C ALA A 30 -11.88 -3.19 -31.96
N GLN A 31 -10.64 -3.65 -31.80
CA GLN A 31 -9.47 -3.06 -32.45
C GLN A 31 -9.71 -3.03 -33.97
N ILE A 32 -9.57 -1.86 -34.59
CA ILE A 32 -9.69 -1.71 -36.04
C ILE A 32 -8.28 -1.63 -36.61
N PRO A 33 -7.71 -2.70 -37.20
CA PRO A 33 -6.46 -2.58 -37.92
C PRO A 33 -6.69 -1.68 -39.13
N VAL A 34 -6.06 -0.50 -39.13
CA VAL A 34 -6.10 0.41 -40.28
C VAL A 34 -5.24 -0.19 -41.38
N SER A 35 -5.87 -0.64 -42.47
CA SER A 35 -5.23 -1.41 -43.55
C SER A 35 -4.42 -0.55 -44.54
N SER A 36 -4.09 0.70 -44.23
CA SER A 36 -3.36 1.57 -45.15
C SER A 36 -2.47 2.58 -44.43
N PRO A 37 -1.24 2.83 -44.91
CA PRO A 37 -0.52 4.03 -44.55
C PRO A 37 -1.31 5.23 -45.06
N LEU A 38 -2.04 5.91 -44.16
CA LEU A 38 -2.62 7.22 -44.46
C LEU A 38 -1.48 8.14 -44.91
N SER A 39 -1.56 8.59 -46.16
CA SER A 39 -0.77 9.71 -46.66
C SER A 39 -0.87 10.84 -45.64
N ALA A 40 0.27 11.31 -45.15
CA ALA A 40 0.31 12.47 -44.29
C ALA A 40 -0.25 13.66 -45.07
N GLN A 41 -1.45 14.12 -44.72
CA GLN A 41 -1.92 15.45 -45.15
C GLN A 41 -1.16 16.48 -44.32
N THR A 42 0.14 16.63 -44.57
CA THR A 42 0.98 17.62 -43.88
C THR A 42 0.56 19.04 -44.26
N GLY A 43 0.66 19.98 -43.32
CA GLY A 43 0.42 21.41 -43.57
C GLY A 43 -1.03 21.92 -43.50
N LYS A 44 -2.04 21.10 -43.16
CA LYS A 44 -3.43 21.57 -42.97
C LYS A 44 -3.84 21.55 -41.51
N SER A 45 -4.35 22.69 -41.03
CA SER A 45 -4.87 22.81 -39.66
C SER A 45 -6.06 21.87 -39.44
N PRO A 46 -6.11 21.13 -38.32
CA PRO A 46 -7.25 20.30 -37.95
C PRO A 46 -8.46 21.13 -37.48
N PHE A 47 -8.28 22.42 -37.19
CA PHE A 47 -9.33 23.31 -36.68
C PHE A 47 -10.24 23.88 -37.79
N THR A 48 -10.86 22.99 -38.54
CA THR A 48 -11.82 23.32 -39.61
C THR A 48 -13.09 23.98 -39.06
N GLY A 49 -13.90 24.61 -39.93
CA GLY A 49 -15.18 25.20 -39.54
C GLY A 49 -16.08 24.21 -38.78
N ASP A 50 -16.26 23.02 -39.34
CA ASP A 50 -17.07 21.96 -38.74
C ASP A 50 -16.52 21.50 -37.38
N PHE A 51 -15.19 21.36 -37.27
CA PHE A 51 -14.56 21.01 -36.00
C PHE A 51 -14.79 22.10 -34.94
N ASN A 52 -14.62 23.36 -35.31
CA ASN A 52 -14.82 24.49 -34.39
C ASN A 52 -16.26 24.55 -33.87
N SER A 53 -17.25 24.41 -34.77
CA SER A 53 -18.66 24.37 -34.38
C SER A 53 -18.99 23.16 -33.51
N HIS A 54 -18.33 22.02 -33.72
CA HIS A 54 -18.46 20.87 -32.84
C HIS A 54 -17.93 21.14 -31.43
N VAL A 55 -16.75 21.75 -31.29
CA VAL A 55 -16.17 22.13 -29.99
C VAL A 55 -17.08 23.12 -29.27
N GLU A 56 -17.52 24.18 -29.95
CA GLU A 56 -18.43 25.20 -29.39
C GLU A 56 -19.74 24.57 -28.90
N GLY A 57 -20.35 23.69 -29.70
CA GLY A 57 -21.56 22.96 -29.31
C GLY A 57 -21.36 22.07 -28.09
N LEU A 58 -20.22 21.37 -27.98
CA LEU A 58 -19.88 20.59 -26.79
C LEU A 58 -19.68 21.49 -25.57
N MET A 59 -18.99 22.63 -25.71
CA MET A 59 -18.78 23.57 -24.61
C MET A 59 -20.10 24.15 -24.09
N ASP A 60 -21.00 24.54 -25.00
CA ASP A 60 -22.33 25.06 -24.64
C ASP A 60 -23.20 24.01 -23.93
N GLU A 61 -23.11 22.76 -24.39
CA GLU A 61 -23.83 21.62 -23.83
C GLU A 61 -23.33 21.26 -22.42
N TRP A 62 -22.01 21.19 -22.24
CA TRP A 62 -21.37 20.86 -20.96
C TRP A 62 -21.13 22.06 -20.06
N LYS A 63 -21.54 23.25 -20.50
CA LYS A 63 -21.36 24.53 -19.80
C LYS A 63 -19.90 24.80 -19.43
N LEU A 64 -18.98 24.45 -20.31
CA LEU A 64 -17.55 24.72 -20.12
C LEU A 64 -17.25 26.18 -20.49
N ALA A 65 -16.59 26.92 -19.60
CA ALA A 65 -16.31 28.33 -19.82
C ALA A 65 -15.19 28.57 -20.85
N GLY A 66 -14.11 27.78 -20.82
CA GLY A 66 -12.97 27.94 -21.73
C GLY A 66 -12.10 26.70 -21.89
N MET A 67 -11.44 26.62 -23.04
CA MET A 67 -10.53 25.54 -23.41
C MET A 67 -9.42 26.05 -24.33
N ALA A 68 -8.25 25.43 -24.27
CA ALA A 68 -7.18 25.56 -25.25
C ALA A 68 -6.75 24.19 -25.76
N VAL A 69 -6.40 24.11 -27.05
CA VAL A 69 -6.02 22.89 -27.76
C VAL A 69 -4.75 23.15 -28.57
N ALA A 70 -3.80 22.23 -28.52
CA ALA A 70 -2.69 22.14 -29.46
C ALA A 70 -2.66 20.76 -30.13
N VAL A 71 -2.34 20.74 -31.43
CA VAL A 71 -2.15 19.54 -32.23
C VAL A 71 -0.76 19.59 -32.86
N ILE A 72 0.01 18.54 -32.65
CA ILE A 72 1.32 18.30 -33.25
C ILE A 72 1.12 17.30 -34.38
N ASP A 73 1.52 17.63 -35.61
CA ASP A 73 1.49 16.71 -36.75
C ASP A 73 2.81 16.80 -37.53
N GLY A 74 3.71 15.86 -37.26
CA GLY A 74 5.07 15.90 -37.77
C GLY A 74 5.84 17.09 -37.22
N ASP A 75 6.17 18.05 -38.08
CA ASP A 75 6.86 19.29 -37.70
C ASP A 75 5.89 20.46 -37.46
N ASP A 76 4.65 20.35 -37.88
CA ASP A 76 3.64 21.39 -37.71
C ASP A 76 3.05 21.34 -36.30
N VAL A 77 2.78 22.53 -35.75
CA VAL A 77 2.06 22.70 -34.48
C VAL A 77 0.93 23.68 -34.72
N PHE A 78 -0.30 23.23 -34.52
CA PHE A 78 -1.51 24.04 -34.61
C PHE A 78 -2.06 24.28 -33.22
N THR A 79 -2.41 25.52 -32.89
CA THR A 79 -3.04 25.86 -31.61
C THR A 79 -4.33 26.64 -31.80
N LYS A 80 -5.28 26.46 -30.88
CA LYS A 80 -6.54 27.21 -30.83
C LYS A 80 -7.10 27.24 -29.42
N ALA A 81 -7.73 28.35 -29.05
CA ALA A 81 -8.48 28.47 -27.82
C ALA A 81 -9.94 28.86 -28.10
N TYR A 82 -10.82 28.51 -27.17
CA TYR A 82 -12.26 28.67 -27.25
C TYR A 82 -12.78 29.22 -25.91
N GLY A 83 -13.83 30.05 -25.97
CA GLY A 83 -14.47 30.59 -24.77
C GLY A 83 -13.61 31.60 -24.00
N TYR A 84 -13.62 31.49 -22.68
CA TYR A 84 -13.07 32.46 -21.73
C TYR A 84 -12.15 31.77 -20.72
N SER A 85 -10.98 32.34 -20.50
CA SER A 85 -10.09 31.94 -19.41
C SER A 85 -10.57 32.50 -18.08
N ASN A 86 -11.08 33.74 -18.10
CA ASN A 86 -11.66 34.42 -16.96
C ASN A 86 -12.97 35.09 -17.40
N LEU A 87 -14.08 34.66 -16.82
CA LEU A 87 -15.40 35.27 -17.04
C LEU A 87 -15.49 36.63 -16.33
N PRO A 88 -16.24 37.59 -16.90
CA PRO A 88 -17.08 37.46 -18.10
C PRO A 88 -16.39 37.79 -19.43
N ASP A 89 -15.21 38.43 -19.44
CA ASP A 89 -14.72 39.18 -20.59
C ASP A 89 -13.30 38.82 -21.07
N THR A 90 -12.52 38.06 -20.31
CA THR A 90 -11.18 37.62 -20.76
C THR A 90 -11.26 36.36 -21.62
N LYS A 91 -11.03 36.52 -22.92
CA LYS A 91 -11.00 35.41 -23.87
C LYS A 91 -9.78 34.51 -23.64
N ALA A 92 -10.01 33.20 -23.71
CA ALA A 92 -8.93 32.24 -23.69
C ALA A 92 -8.05 32.40 -24.94
N THR A 93 -6.75 32.26 -24.77
CA THR A 93 -5.74 32.24 -25.84
C THR A 93 -4.92 30.95 -25.75
N PRO A 94 -4.22 30.54 -26.83
CA PRO A 94 -3.26 29.44 -26.74
C PRO A 94 -2.19 29.62 -25.66
N GLU A 95 -1.85 30.87 -25.34
CA GLU A 95 -0.85 31.27 -24.34
C GLU A 95 -1.40 31.34 -22.91
N THR A 96 -2.73 31.29 -22.73
CA THR A 96 -3.36 31.24 -21.40
C THR A 96 -2.76 30.09 -20.59
N LEU A 97 -2.50 30.35 -19.31
CA LEU A 97 -1.98 29.41 -18.34
C LEU A 97 -3.11 28.61 -17.70
N TRP A 98 -2.94 27.30 -17.63
CA TRP A 98 -3.87 26.36 -17.03
C TRP A 98 -3.10 25.44 -16.07
N PHE A 99 -3.74 25.03 -14.98
CA PHE A 99 -3.20 23.92 -14.21
C PHE A 99 -3.28 22.64 -15.04
N THR A 100 -2.16 21.94 -15.17
CA THR A 100 -2.10 20.70 -15.95
C THR A 100 -2.36 19.45 -15.11
N GLY A 101 -2.46 19.60 -13.79
CA GLY A 101 -2.74 18.52 -12.86
C GLY A 101 -1.75 17.37 -13.02
N SER A 102 -2.26 16.15 -12.91
CA SER A 102 -1.45 14.93 -12.91
C SER A 102 -0.57 14.67 -14.12
N THR A 103 -0.69 15.41 -15.23
CA THR A 103 0.30 15.32 -16.31
C THR A 103 1.70 15.79 -15.87
N THR A 104 1.80 16.53 -14.75
CA THR A 104 3.05 16.86 -14.04
C THR A 104 3.94 15.64 -13.80
N LYS A 105 3.32 14.48 -13.52
CA LYS A 105 4.00 13.21 -13.26
C LYS A 105 4.94 12.80 -14.40
N ALA A 106 4.51 13.02 -15.65
CA ALA A 106 5.32 12.73 -16.82
C ALA A 106 6.63 13.53 -16.84
N GLN A 107 6.58 14.80 -16.46
CA GLN A 107 7.76 15.67 -16.44
C GLN A 107 8.71 15.31 -15.29
N LEU A 108 8.17 15.11 -14.08
CA LEU A 108 8.97 14.64 -12.94
C LEU A 108 9.64 13.29 -13.23
N ALA A 109 8.90 12.33 -13.79
CA ALA A 109 9.45 11.01 -14.10
C ALA A 109 10.55 11.06 -15.18
N ALA A 110 10.37 11.89 -16.22
CA ALA A 110 11.38 12.11 -17.24
C ALA A 110 12.65 12.78 -16.67
N SER A 111 12.49 13.77 -15.78
CA SER A 111 13.62 14.40 -15.09
C SER A 111 14.36 13.41 -14.20
N LEU A 112 13.65 12.57 -13.44
CA LEU A 112 14.30 11.53 -12.62
C LEU A 112 15.01 10.48 -13.49
N ALA A 113 14.41 10.07 -14.62
CA ALA A 113 15.05 9.18 -15.58
C ALA A 113 16.36 9.77 -16.12
N HIS A 114 16.35 11.05 -16.48
CA HIS A 114 17.53 11.78 -16.92
C HIS A 114 18.63 11.79 -15.84
N LEU A 115 18.28 12.09 -14.58
CA LEU A 115 19.24 12.10 -13.47
C LEU A 115 19.85 10.71 -13.22
N ILE A 116 19.07 9.64 -13.38
CA ILE A 116 19.54 8.25 -13.31
C ILE A 116 20.53 7.95 -14.45
N ASP A 117 20.16 8.30 -15.69
CA ASP A 117 20.97 8.00 -16.87
C ASP A 117 22.28 8.80 -16.92
N ALA A 118 22.26 10.05 -16.44
CA ALA A 118 23.43 10.90 -16.33
C ALA A 118 24.51 10.35 -15.37
N LYS A 119 24.13 9.48 -14.41
CA LYS A 119 25.04 8.81 -13.46
C LYS A 119 25.93 9.74 -12.64
N HIS A 120 25.55 11.02 -12.50
CA HIS A 120 26.29 12.00 -11.71
C HIS A 120 25.99 11.93 -10.20
N HIS A 121 24.87 11.29 -9.82
CA HIS A 121 24.42 11.22 -8.43
C HIS A 121 24.66 9.83 -7.84
N ALA A 122 25.59 9.71 -6.88
CA ALA A 122 25.91 8.43 -6.23
C ALA A 122 24.71 7.78 -5.53
N ALA A 123 23.76 8.59 -5.04
CA ALA A 123 22.51 8.12 -4.44
C ALA A 123 21.61 7.36 -5.43
N LEU A 124 21.79 7.56 -6.74
CA LEU A 124 21.00 6.93 -7.81
C LEU A 124 21.78 5.83 -8.54
N LYS A 125 22.89 5.34 -7.99
CA LYS A 125 23.77 4.35 -8.64
C LYS A 125 23.06 3.05 -9.05
N ASP A 126 22.01 2.65 -8.31
CA ASP A 126 21.23 1.44 -8.56
C ASP A 126 20.01 1.73 -9.48
N GLY A 127 19.94 2.93 -10.05
CA GLY A 127 18.91 3.40 -10.95
C GLY A 127 17.51 3.28 -10.36
N TRP A 128 16.57 2.71 -11.12
CA TRP A 128 15.19 2.52 -10.67
C TRP A 128 15.05 1.51 -9.52
N SER A 129 16.03 0.63 -9.33
CA SER A 129 16.07 -0.33 -8.21
C SER A 129 16.52 0.30 -6.89
N THR A 130 16.95 1.57 -6.90
CA THR A 130 17.35 2.29 -5.68
C THR A 130 16.19 2.29 -4.67
N PRO A 131 16.41 1.78 -3.44
CA PRO A 131 15.41 1.88 -2.37
C PRO A 131 15.19 3.34 -1.98
N ILE A 132 13.94 3.78 -1.88
CA ILE A 132 13.59 5.17 -1.52
C ILE A 132 14.18 5.55 -0.16
N SER A 133 14.13 4.60 0.79
CA SER A 133 14.67 4.78 2.14
C SER A 133 16.19 4.90 2.18
N SER A 134 16.92 4.58 1.12
CA SER A 134 18.37 4.87 1.04
C SER A 134 18.68 6.35 0.79
N ILE A 135 17.68 7.13 0.31
CA ILE A 135 17.83 8.55 -0.02
C ILE A 135 17.21 9.42 1.08
N ILE A 136 15.97 9.14 1.49
CA ILE A 136 15.17 10.00 2.39
C ILE A 136 14.63 9.24 3.61
N ARG A 137 15.47 8.41 4.25
CA ARG A 137 15.06 7.49 5.35
C ARG A 137 14.27 8.16 6.47
N ASP A 138 14.67 9.36 6.85
CA ASP A 138 14.16 10.08 8.02
C ASP A 138 12.71 10.52 7.82
N ASP A 139 12.36 10.81 6.56
CA ASP A 139 11.04 11.29 6.17
C ASP A 139 10.15 10.15 5.66
N PHE A 140 10.69 9.31 4.76
CA PHE A 140 9.99 8.19 4.16
C PHE A 140 9.91 6.99 5.11
N VAL A 141 8.76 6.89 5.78
CA VAL A 141 8.40 5.79 6.66
C VAL A 141 6.97 5.39 6.33
N LEU A 142 6.75 4.10 6.05
CA LEU A 142 5.42 3.51 5.95
C LEU A 142 5.08 2.76 7.24
N ARG A 143 3.80 2.42 7.42
CA ARG A 143 3.36 1.59 8.56
C ARG A 143 4.05 0.23 8.62
N ASP A 144 4.37 -0.34 7.46
CA ASP A 144 5.10 -1.58 7.35
C ASP A 144 6.61 -1.33 7.21
N GLY A 145 7.39 -1.95 8.09
CA GLY A 145 8.84 -1.79 8.12
C GLY A 145 9.53 -2.43 6.92
N HIS A 146 8.96 -3.50 6.36
CA HIS A 146 9.50 -4.15 5.18
C HIS A 146 9.30 -3.28 3.92
N ALA A 147 8.07 -2.82 3.65
CA ALA A 147 7.78 -1.90 2.55
C ALA A 147 8.64 -0.62 2.65
N THR A 148 8.83 -0.09 3.85
CA THR A 148 9.73 1.05 4.07
C THR A 148 11.17 0.76 3.63
N ALA A 149 11.69 -0.43 3.92
CA ALA A 149 13.07 -0.80 3.60
C ALA A 149 13.27 -1.16 2.12
N TYR A 150 12.25 -1.68 1.44
CA TYR A 150 12.41 -2.35 0.15
C TYR A 150 11.64 -1.71 -1.03
N LEU A 151 10.76 -0.73 -0.81
CA LEU A 151 10.15 -0.02 -1.93
C LEU A 151 11.19 0.83 -2.67
N THR A 152 11.18 0.67 -4.00
CA THR A 152 12.13 1.29 -4.91
C THR A 152 11.53 2.50 -5.64
N LEU A 153 12.38 3.28 -6.30
CA LEU A 153 11.93 4.35 -7.21
C LEU A 153 11.01 3.79 -8.31
N ASP A 154 11.28 2.59 -8.81
CA ASP A 154 10.43 1.91 -9.80
C ASP A 154 9.02 1.63 -9.25
N ASP A 155 8.93 1.22 -7.99
CA ASP A 155 7.65 0.90 -7.36
C ASP A 155 6.77 2.15 -7.19
N ALA A 156 7.39 3.27 -6.79
CA ALA A 156 6.68 4.55 -6.63
C ALA A 156 6.25 5.15 -7.98
N VAL A 157 7.14 5.21 -8.97
CA VAL A 157 6.83 5.82 -10.27
C VAL A 157 5.80 5.01 -11.07
N SER A 158 5.66 3.72 -10.75
CA SER A 158 4.75 2.79 -11.43
C SER A 158 3.45 2.53 -10.69
N HIS A 159 3.15 3.25 -9.59
CA HIS A 159 1.92 3.07 -8.80
C HIS A 159 1.70 1.63 -8.30
N ARG A 160 2.78 0.96 -7.87
CA ARG A 160 2.75 -0.45 -7.45
C ARG A 160 3.28 -0.66 -6.04
N THR A 161 3.12 0.34 -5.18
CA THR A 161 3.66 0.33 -3.80
C THR A 161 2.75 -0.39 -2.80
N GLY A 162 1.50 -0.68 -3.17
CA GLY A 162 0.46 -1.19 -2.27
C GLY A 162 -0.20 -0.11 -1.40
N VAL A 163 0.30 1.13 -1.47
CA VAL A 163 -0.30 2.31 -0.81
C VAL A 163 -1.33 2.92 -1.77
N PRO A 164 -2.62 3.04 -1.38
CA PRO A 164 -3.66 3.65 -2.21
C PRO A 164 -3.57 5.19 -2.21
N SER A 165 -4.57 5.85 -2.82
CA SER A 165 -4.52 7.29 -3.12
C SER A 165 -4.37 8.15 -1.86
N HIS A 166 -5.19 7.91 -0.84
CA HIS A 166 -5.31 8.73 0.36
C HIS A 166 -5.47 10.24 0.07
N ASP A 167 -6.10 10.63 -1.04
CA ASP A 167 -6.18 12.04 -1.46
C ASP A 167 -6.89 12.93 -0.41
N PHE A 168 -7.84 12.37 0.36
CA PHE A 168 -8.52 13.09 1.45
C PHE A 168 -7.63 13.37 2.68
N ALA A 169 -6.42 12.80 2.73
CA ALA A 169 -5.44 13.02 3.79
C ALA A 169 -4.38 14.09 3.42
N LEU A 170 -4.43 14.65 2.20
CA LEU A 170 -3.48 15.67 1.75
C LEU A 170 -3.78 17.03 2.40
N ALA A 171 -3.05 17.32 3.48
CA ALA A 171 -3.15 18.56 4.24
C ALA A 171 -2.28 19.68 3.65
N THR A 172 -2.63 20.93 3.96
CA THR A 172 -1.75 22.10 3.72
C THR A 172 -0.85 22.35 4.93
N TYR A 173 0.39 22.82 4.71
CA TYR A 173 1.37 23.07 5.78
C TYR A 173 1.93 24.51 5.74
N PRO A 174 1.08 25.53 5.94
CA PRO A 174 1.47 26.94 5.73
C PRO A 174 2.49 27.51 6.73
N ASP A 175 2.62 26.93 7.93
CA ASP A 175 3.38 27.54 9.05
C ASP A 175 4.64 26.74 9.51
N SER A 176 5.14 25.77 8.73
CA SER A 176 6.23 24.91 9.23
C SER A 176 7.62 25.53 9.07
N ASN A 177 8.14 26.12 10.16
CA ASN A 177 9.53 26.64 10.28
C ASN A 177 10.66 25.59 10.18
N ALA A 178 10.36 24.36 9.76
CA ALA A 178 11.35 23.30 9.54
C ALA A 178 10.84 22.31 8.48
N SER A 179 11.62 22.08 7.42
CA SER A 179 11.33 21.25 6.21
C SER A 179 10.33 21.84 5.21
N THR A 180 10.56 21.58 3.91
CA THR A 180 9.66 21.93 2.81
C THR A 180 8.27 21.29 2.99
N PRO A 181 7.16 21.90 2.51
CA PRO A 181 5.80 21.34 2.63
C PRO A 181 5.68 19.89 2.13
N VAL A 182 6.45 19.51 1.12
CA VAL A 182 6.50 18.14 0.59
C VAL A 182 7.05 17.13 1.62
N GLY A 183 8.03 17.51 2.44
CA GLY A 183 8.58 16.65 3.50
C GLY A 183 7.56 16.29 4.57
N HIS A 184 6.65 17.22 4.92
CA HIS A 184 5.55 16.94 5.85
C HIS A 184 4.54 15.96 5.26
N ALA A 185 4.19 16.13 3.98
CA ALA A 185 3.32 15.20 3.28
C ALA A 185 3.93 13.78 3.21
N VAL A 186 5.24 13.68 2.91
CA VAL A 186 5.98 12.40 2.93
C VAL A 186 5.98 11.76 4.31
N ARG A 187 6.23 12.53 5.38
CA ARG A 187 6.19 12.00 6.75
C ARG A 187 4.82 11.47 7.13
N ASN A 188 3.75 12.05 6.61
CA ASN A 188 2.39 11.64 6.92
C ASN A 188 2.06 10.22 6.44
N LEU A 189 2.79 9.70 5.44
CA LEU A 189 2.62 8.32 4.94
C LEU A 189 2.71 7.25 6.05
N ARG A 190 3.46 7.50 7.12
CA ARG A 190 3.56 6.58 8.28
C ARG A 190 2.23 6.38 9.01
N ASN A 191 1.29 7.29 8.80
CA ASN A 191 -0.03 7.25 9.41
C ASN A 191 -1.09 6.67 8.45
N LEU A 192 -0.73 6.36 7.20
CA LEU A 192 -1.66 5.94 6.17
C LEU A 192 -1.56 4.41 5.95
N PRO A 193 -2.69 3.67 5.97
CA PRO A 193 -2.68 2.22 5.82
C PRO A 193 -2.47 1.78 4.36
N ALA A 194 -1.41 1.00 4.11
CA ALA A 194 -1.32 0.20 2.89
C ALA A 194 -2.43 -0.87 2.86
N GLN A 195 -2.88 -1.24 1.66
CA GLN A 195 -4.01 -2.17 1.47
C GLN A 195 -3.60 -3.46 0.78
N LEU A 196 -2.56 -3.40 -0.04
CA LEU A 196 -2.01 -4.55 -0.74
C LEU A 196 -0.53 -4.71 -0.42
N GLU A 197 -0.02 -5.91 -0.64
CA GLU A 197 1.41 -6.12 -0.72
C GLU A 197 1.99 -5.35 -1.92
N PRO A 198 3.24 -4.86 -1.83
CA PRO A 198 3.90 -4.22 -2.96
C PRO A 198 3.84 -5.09 -4.22
N ARG A 199 3.62 -4.45 -5.38
CA ARG A 199 3.64 -5.05 -6.73
C ARG A 199 2.49 -6.02 -7.03
N LEU A 200 1.49 -6.13 -6.16
CA LEU A 200 0.35 -7.01 -6.37
C LEU A 200 -0.62 -6.46 -7.44
N GLU A 201 -1.04 -5.20 -7.29
CA GLU A 201 -1.94 -4.50 -8.23
C GLU A 201 -1.51 -3.05 -8.44
N TRP A 202 -2.03 -2.44 -9.50
CA TRP A 202 -1.83 -1.04 -9.81
C TRP A 202 -2.80 -0.17 -9.02
N HIS A 203 -2.28 0.70 -8.17
CA HIS A 203 -3.09 1.64 -7.38
C HIS A 203 -2.55 3.06 -7.54
N TYR A 204 -3.34 3.92 -8.18
CA TYR A 204 -2.99 5.32 -8.35
C TYR A 204 -2.76 6.01 -6.99
N CYS A 205 -1.56 6.56 -6.78
CA CYS A 205 -1.13 7.11 -5.50
C CYS A 205 -0.42 8.46 -5.66
N ASN A 206 -1.15 9.57 -5.50
CA ASN A 206 -0.54 10.92 -5.52
C ASN A 206 0.55 11.12 -4.45
N PRO A 207 0.40 10.63 -3.20
CA PRO A 207 1.43 10.77 -2.18
C PRO A 207 2.80 10.21 -2.58
N MET A 208 2.85 9.12 -3.35
CA MET A 208 4.13 8.58 -3.83
C MET A 208 4.83 9.49 -4.85
N TRP A 209 4.10 10.41 -5.50
CA TRP A 209 4.73 11.43 -6.35
C TRP A 209 5.26 12.62 -5.55
N GLN A 210 4.71 12.89 -4.36
CA GLN A 210 5.34 13.79 -3.39
C GLN A 210 6.65 13.19 -2.87
N VAL A 211 6.69 11.88 -2.63
CA VAL A 211 7.93 11.16 -2.30
C VAL A 211 8.98 11.32 -3.40
N LEU A 212 8.61 11.11 -4.67
CA LEU A 212 9.55 11.28 -5.78
C LEU A 212 10.02 12.73 -5.94
N SER A 213 9.17 13.71 -5.65
CA SER A 213 9.55 15.12 -5.60
C SER A 213 10.62 15.35 -4.53
N HIS A 214 10.39 14.85 -3.31
CA HIS A 214 11.34 14.96 -2.20
C HIS A 214 12.66 14.22 -2.47
N VAL A 215 12.62 13.07 -3.16
CA VAL A 215 13.81 12.36 -3.63
C VAL A 215 14.62 13.26 -4.59
N VAL A 216 13.98 13.86 -5.59
CA VAL A 216 14.65 14.73 -6.55
C VAL A 216 15.29 15.93 -5.86
N GLU A 217 14.56 16.59 -4.94
CA GLU A 217 15.09 17.72 -4.18
C GLU A 217 16.29 17.31 -3.30
N THR A 218 16.22 16.15 -2.66
CA THR A 218 17.31 15.63 -1.82
C THR A 218 18.54 15.26 -2.63
N VAL A 219 18.36 14.62 -3.79
CA VAL A 219 19.47 14.14 -4.63
C VAL A 219 20.19 15.28 -5.34
N THR A 220 19.44 16.29 -5.78
CA THR A 220 20.00 17.42 -6.56
C THR A 220 20.44 18.58 -5.68
N GLY A 221 19.84 18.73 -4.49
CA GLY A 221 19.97 19.93 -3.66
C GLY A 221 19.24 21.16 -4.21
N ALA A 222 18.55 21.02 -5.35
CA ALA A 222 17.75 22.05 -5.99
C ALA A 222 16.27 21.81 -5.73
N SER A 223 15.45 22.85 -5.82
CA SER A 223 13.99 22.68 -5.79
C SER A 223 13.50 21.84 -6.97
N LEU A 224 12.31 21.24 -6.84
CA LEU A 224 11.70 20.52 -7.96
C LEU A 224 11.55 21.44 -9.19
N ARG A 225 11.20 22.72 -8.99
CA ARG A 225 11.09 23.70 -10.07
C ARG A 225 12.39 23.86 -10.83
N GLU A 226 13.50 24.11 -10.15
CA GLU A 226 14.82 24.28 -10.77
C GLU A 226 15.26 23.03 -11.52
N THR A 227 14.91 21.85 -11.01
CA THR A 227 15.17 20.58 -11.70
C THR A 227 14.35 20.44 -12.98
N LEU A 228 13.05 20.69 -12.94
CA LEU A 228 12.20 20.65 -14.14
C LEU A 228 12.63 21.71 -15.16
N GLU A 229 13.02 22.89 -14.69
CA GLU A 229 13.50 23.98 -15.54
C GLU A 229 14.80 23.62 -16.25
N SER A 230 15.79 23.10 -15.52
CA SER A 230 17.09 22.73 -16.09
C SER A 230 17.01 21.54 -17.04
N VAL A 231 16.19 20.53 -16.73
CA VAL A 231 16.13 19.30 -17.53
C VAL A 231 15.17 19.42 -18.71
N ILE A 232 14.04 20.13 -18.57
CA ILE A 232 12.97 20.14 -19.58
C ILE A 232 12.68 21.56 -20.06
N TRP A 233 12.31 22.49 -19.17
CA TRP A 233 11.68 23.73 -19.62
C TRP A 233 12.64 24.66 -20.34
N ALA A 234 13.83 24.91 -19.80
CA ALA A 234 14.81 25.77 -20.44
C ALA A 234 15.35 25.18 -21.76
N PRO A 235 15.74 23.89 -21.84
CA PRO A 235 16.14 23.26 -23.10
C PRO A 235 15.10 23.34 -24.21
N LEU A 236 13.81 23.25 -23.86
CA LEU A 236 12.70 23.30 -24.82
C LEU A 236 12.13 24.70 -25.01
N GLY A 237 12.63 25.72 -24.30
CA GLY A 237 12.11 27.09 -24.36
C GLY A 237 10.68 27.23 -23.86
N MET A 238 10.27 26.42 -22.88
CA MET A 238 8.96 26.49 -22.22
C MET A 238 8.94 27.64 -21.19
N LYS A 239 8.78 28.88 -21.69
CA LYS A 239 8.88 30.12 -20.89
C LYS A 239 7.58 30.49 -20.15
N SER A 240 6.50 29.80 -20.44
CA SER A 240 5.15 29.97 -19.90
C SER A 240 4.74 28.75 -19.07
N THR A 241 5.70 28.16 -18.34
CA THR A 241 5.50 26.97 -17.52
C THR A 241 6.05 27.21 -16.11
N PHE A 242 5.26 26.87 -15.10
CA PHE A 242 5.50 27.20 -13.69
C PHE A 242 5.11 26.03 -12.79
N LEU A 243 5.57 26.06 -11.52
CA LEU A 243 5.21 25.08 -10.48
C LEU A 243 4.36 25.69 -9.35
N ASP A 244 4.09 27.00 -9.41
CA ASP A 244 3.37 27.72 -8.37
C ASP A 244 2.58 28.91 -8.94
N VAL A 245 1.50 29.25 -8.25
CA VAL A 245 0.55 30.30 -8.66
C VAL A 245 1.18 31.68 -8.63
N ASP A 246 2.05 31.96 -7.65
CA ASP A 246 2.65 33.28 -7.48
C ASP A 246 3.60 33.59 -8.64
N SER A 247 4.42 32.63 -9.06
CA SER A 247 5.29 32.75 -10.24
C SER A 247 4.48 32.86 -11.53
N ALA A 248 3.40 32.08 -11.67
CA ALA A 248 2.51 32.18 -12.82
C ALA A 248 1.88 33.60 -12.92
N ARG A 249 1.41 34.16 -11.80
CA ARG A 249 0.89 35.54 -11.75
C ARG A 249 1.97 36.59 -12.01
N ALA A 250 3.17 36.41 -11.44
CA ALA A 250 4.29 37.33 -11.61
C ALA A 250 4.77 37.41 -13.06
N SER A 251 4.50 36.40 -13.89
CA SER A 251 4.82 36.41 -15.32
C SER A 251 4.02 37.45 -16.13
N GLY A 252 2.87 37.91 -15.61
CA GLY A 252 1.95 38.79 -16.32
C GLY A 252 1.11 38.10 -17.41
N LEU A 253 1.24 36.78 -17.57
CA LEU A 253 0.39 35.99 -18.46
C LEU A 253 -1.00 35.77 -17.85
N ASP A 254 -1.98 35.56 -18.73
CA ASP A 254 -3.36 35.26 -18.34
C ASP A 254 -3.44 33.88 -17.67
N LEU A 255 -3.67 33.86 -16.36
CA LEU A 255 -3.92 32.64 -15.58
C LEU A 255 -5.42 32.37 -15.52
N SER A 256 -5.86 31.25 -16.09
CA SER A 256 -7.26 30.86 -16.14
C SER A 256 -7.84 30.61 -14.75
N THR A 257 -9.07 31.05 -14.53
CA THR A 257 -9.88 30.70 -13.35
C THR A 257 -10.71 29.45 -13.66
N GLY A 258 -10.85 28.54 -12.69
CA GLY A 258 -11.71 27.36 -12.82
C GLY A 258 -13.17 27.69 -12.55
N TYR A 259 -14.10 27.07 -13.27
CA TYR A 259 -15.54 27.32 -13.12
C TYR A 259 -16.34 26.01 -13.15
N TRP A 260 -17.21 25.81 -12.16
CA TRP A 260 -18.30 24.83 -12.29
C TRP A 260 -19.60 25.57 -12.61
N TYR A 261 -20.55 24.88 -13.23
CA TYR A 261 -21.85 25.46 -13.58
C TYR A 261 -22.93 25.04 -12.60
N ASP A 262 -23.62 26.02 -12.00
CA ASP A 262 -24.75 25.79 -11.11
C ASP A 262 -26.05 25.75 -11.92
N ASP A 263 -26.54 24.54 -12.21
CA ASP A 263 -27.79 24.34 -12.94
C ASP A 263 -29.01 25.00 -12.27
N LYS A 264 -29.00 25.16 -10.93
CA LYS A 264 -30.12 25.75 -10.19
C LYS A 264 -30.15 27.26 -10.33
N LYS A 265 -28.97 27.89 -10.38
CA LYS A 265 -28.84 29.34 -10.55
C LYS A 265 -28.71 29.77 -12.00
N GLY A 266 -28.35 28.85 -12.89
CA GLY A 266 -28.06 29.13 -14.30
C GLY A 266 -26.80 29.96 -14.50
N GLU A 267 -25.78 29.80 -13.65
CA GLU A 267 -24.56 30.62 -13.68
C GLU A 267 -23.28 29.80 -13.46
N HIS A 268 -22.16 30.33 -13.95
CA HIS A 268 -20.82 29.82 -13.63
C HIS A 268 -20.35 30.33 -12.28
N VAL A 269 -19.83 29.43 -11.45
CA VAL A 269 -19.29 29.73 -10.12
C VAL A 269 -17.77 29.55 -10.16
N ALA A 270 -17.05 30.64 -9.88
CA ALA A 270 -15.60 30.65 -9.83
C ALA A 270 -15.07 29.78 -8.67
N MET A 271 -14.01 29.03 -8.95
CA MET A 271 -13.33 28.16 -7.99
C MET A 271 -11.98 28.76 -7.56
N PRO A 272 -11.54 28.55 -6.31
CA PRO A 272 -10.24 29.02 -5.85
C PRO A 272 -9.10 28.25 -6.52
N PHE A 273 -7.91 28.85 -6.58
CA PHE A 273 -6.71 28.12 -6.98
C PHE A 273 -6.30 27.09 -5.95
N MET A 274 -5.84 25.93 -6.43
CA MET A 274 -5.33 24.87 -5.56
C MET A 274 -4.01 25.27 -4.91
N ALA A 275 -3.72 24.69 -3.75
CA ALA A 275 -2.37 24.74 -3.19
C ALA A 275 -1.40 23.90 -4.05
N THR A 276 -0.31 24.51 -4.51
CA THR A 276 0.67 23.86 -5.40
C THR A 276 1.86 23.25 -4.66
N ALA A 277 2.26 23.83 -3.53
CA ALA A 277 3.45 23.41 -2.79
C ALA A 277 3.34 21.97 -2.27
N GLU A 278 2.18 21.60 -1.73
CA GLU A 278 1.93 20.27 -1.19
C GLU A 278 1.70 19.26 -2.31
N VAL A 279 0.94 19.61 -3.35
CA VAL A 279 0.71 18.68 -4.48
C VAL A 279 1.99 18.42 -5.26
N SER A 280 2.86 19.42 -5.39
CA SER A 280 4.22 19.28 -5.94
C SER A 280 4.23 18.48 -7.26
N GLY A 281 5.19 17.56 -7.45
CA GLY A 281 5.32 16.73 -8.64
C GLY A 281 4.18 15.74 -8.89
N ALA A 282 3.18 15.65 -7.99
CA ALA A 282 1.96 14.91 -8.29
C ALA A 282 1.05 15.67 -9.25
N GLY A 283 1.10 17.01 -9.31
CA GLY A 283 0.12 17.76 -10.10
C GLY A 283 0.22 19.28 -10.18
N ALA A 284 1.32 19.89 -9.73
CA ALA A 284 1.43 21.34 -9.54
C ALA A 284 1.79 22.15 -10.79
N VAL A 285 2.12 21.52 -11.93
CA VAL A 285 2.53 22.27 -13.13
C VAL A 285 1.38 23.12 -13.67
N ILE A 286 1.71 24.37 -13.97
CA ILE A 286 0.86 25.35 -14.65
C ILE A 286 1.55 25.65 -15.97
N SER A 287 0.84 25.55 -17.10
CA SER A 287 1.44 25.73 -18.43
C SER A 287 0.42 26.22 -19.46
N SER A 288 0.92 26.60 -20.64
CA SER A 288 0.11 26.88 -21.83
C SER A 288 0.14 25.70 -22.79
N VAL A 289 -0.86 25.59 -23.67
CA VAL A 289 -0.84 24.51 -24.69
C VAL A 289 0.31 24.68 -25.68
N VAL A 290 0.79 25.92 -25.88
CA VAL A 290 1.94 26.23 -26.73
C VAL A 290 3.23 25.62 -26.15
N ASP A 291 3.48 25.82 -24.86
CA ASP A 291 4.65 25.24 -24.18
C ASP A 291 4.54 23.72 -24.10
N TYR A 292 3.39 23.21 -23.72
CA TYR A 292 3.19 21.77 -23.58
C TYR A 292 3.30 21.04 -24.93
N ALA A 293 2.93 21.69 -26.04
CA ALA A 293 3.15 21.15 -27.37
C ALA A 293 4.65 21.02 -27.71
N ARG A 294 5.52 21.90 -27.20
CA ARG A 294 6.98 21.76 -27.35
C ARG A 294 7.47 20.50 -26.65
N TRP A 295 7.00 20.26 -25.42
CA TRP A 295 7.28 19.03 -24.68
C TRP A 295 6.87 17.78 -25.45
N VAL A 296 5.62 17.72 -25.91
CA VAL A 296 5.10 16.54 -26.65
C VAL A 296 5.82 16.36 -27.99
N LYS A 297 6.10 17.45 -28.72
CA LYS A 297 6.86 17.38 -29.98
C LYS A 297 8.27 16.84 -29.76
N ALA A 298 8.95 17.29 -28.70
CA ALA A 298 10.30 16.83 -28.37
C ALA A 298 10.32 15.32 -28.01
N LEU A 299 9.28 14.80 -27.35
CA LEU A 299 9.11 13.36 -27.12
C LEU A 299 8.85 12.58 -28.41
N LEU A 300 7.98 13.09 -29.29
CA LEU A 300 7.71 12.46 -30.60
C LEU A 300 8.97 12.36 -31.45
N LYS A 301 9.79 13.41 -31.44
CA LYS A 301 11.03 13.51 -32.22
C LYS A 301 12.24 12.83 -31.57
N LYS A 302 12.10 12.42 -30.31
CA LYS A 302 13.21 11.94 -29.48
C LYS A 302 14.38 12.94 -29.47
N ASP A 303 14.06 14.22 -29.23
CA ASP A 303 15.04 15.31 -29.26
C ASP A 303 16.19 15.08 -28.25
N ALA A 304 17.40 15.48 -28.63
CA ALA A 304 18.63 15.20 -27.88
C ALA A 304 18.77 15.93 -26.53
N PHE A 305 17.78 16.73 -26.10
CA PHE A 305 17.75 17.30 -24.74
C PHE A 305 17.64 16.19 -23.67
N LEU A 306 17.11 15.03 -24.03
CA LEU A 306 17.20 13.78 -23.28
C LEU A 306 17.97 12.75 -24.10
N SER A 307 18.66 11.83 -23.42
CA SER A 307 19.35 10.72 -24.09
C SER A 307 18.35 9.76 -24.73
N GLU A 308 18.81 8.99 -25.72
CA GLU A 308 18.01 7.93 -26.34
C GLU A 308 17.49 6.92 -25.30
N ALA A 309 18.35 6.52 -24.35
CA ALA A 309 17.97 5.64 -23.25
C ALA A 309 16.85 6.23 -22.38
N THR A 310 16.88 7.54 -22.11
CA THR A 310 15.82 8.22 -21.37
C THR A 310 14.51 8.23 -22.15
N HIS A 311 14.54 8.52 -23.46
CA HIS A 311 13.35 8.48 -24.32
C HIS A 311 12.72 7.08 -24.38
N GLU A 312 13.53 6.03 -24.47
CA GLU A 312 13.06 4.64 -24.43
C GLU A 312 12.42 4.30 -23.08
N ASP A 313 13.00 4.77 -21.99
CA ASP A 313 12.50 4.48 -20.65
C ASP A 313 11.17 5.20 -20.35
N ILE A 314 10.97 6.41 -20.88
CA ILE A 314 9.72 7.18 -20.72
C ILE A 314 8.50 6.38 -21.14
N VAL A 315 8.60 5.61 -22.23
CA VAL A 315 7.49 4.85 -22.82
C VAL A 315 7.53 3.35 -22.47
N ARG A 316 8.54 2.91 -21.71
CA ARG A 316 8.68 1.50 -21.34
C ARG A 316 7.55 1.09 -20.39
N PRO A 317 6.75 0.06 -20.73
CA PRO A 317 5.68 -0.41 -19.84
C PRO A 317 6.28 -1.02 -18.57
N ARG A 318 5.74 -0.65 -17.40
CA ARG A 318 6.24 -1.09 -16.07
C ARG A 318 5.21 -1.89 -15.28
N PHE A 319 3.92 -1.64 -15.50
CA PHE A 319 2.85 -2.34 -14.81
C PHE A 319 1.54 -2.30 -15.61
N ILE A 320 0.64 -3.27 -15.42
CA ILE A 320 -0.70 -3.26 -16.05
C ILE A 320 -1.62 -2.40 -15.20
N SER A 321 -2.15 -1.31 -15.77
CA SER A 321 -3.10 -0.42 -15.08
C SER A 321 -4.56 -0.81 -15.32
N MET A 322 -4.89 -1.28 -16.53
CA MET A 322 -6.22 -1.75 -16.90
C MET A 322 -6.06 -2.97 -17.80
N ALA A 323 -6.54 -4.12 -17.35
CA ALA A 323 -6.48 -5.37 -18.09
C ALA A 323 -7.59 -5.51 -19.13
N GLU A 324 -8.69 -4.78 -18.96
CA GLU A 324 -9.87 -4.87 -19.83
C GLU A 324 -9.85 -3.78 -20.91
N PRO A 325 -10.03 -4.14 -22.20
CA PRO A 325 -10.19 -3.17 -23.28
C PRO A 325 -11.42 -2.26 -23.06
N SER A 326 -11.28 -0.98 -23.40
CA SER A 326 -12.34 0.01 -23.20
C SER A 326 -12.17 1.18 -24.17
N LYS A 327 -13.28 1.71 -24.70
CA LYS A 327 -13.30 2.88 -25.60
C LYS A 327 -12.31 2.74 -26.77
N GLY A 328 -12.27 1.57 -27.42
CA GLY A 328 -11.36 1.31 -28.55
C GLY A 328 -9.87 1.18 -28.16
N ALA A 329 -9.53 1.31 -26.88
CA ALA A 329 -8.21 1.02 -26.34
C ALA A 329 -8.13 -0.44 -25.86
N ASP A 330 -6.97 -1.06 -26.06
CA ASP A 330 -6.62 -2.39 -25.53
C ASP A 330 -6.12 -2.32 -24.07
N VAL A 331 -5.57 -3.41 -23.57
CA VAL A 331 -4.83 -3.50 -22.30
C VAL A 331 -3.94 -2.26 -22.14
N THR A 332 -4.16 -1.54 -21.04
CA THR A 332 -3.42 -0.32 -20.73
C THR A 332 -2.38 -0.58 -19.67
N THR A 333 -1.13 -0.31 -20.03
CA THR A 333 0.02 -0.34 -19.14
C THR A 333 0.36 1.07 -18.64
N TYR A 334 1.05 1.16 -17.51
CA TYR A 334 1.61 2.39 -16.99
C TYR A 334 3.14 2.39 -17.17
N ALA A 335 3.69 3.53 -17.55
CA ALA A 335 5.10 3.81 -17.77
C ALA A 335 5.55 4.98 -16.87
N LEU A 336 6.53 5.78 -17.29
CA LEU A 336 7.02 6.91 -16.50
C LEU A 336 6.07 8.11 -16.56
N GLY A 337 5.05 8.10 -15.71
CA GLY A 337 4.04 9.16 -15.67
C GLY A 337 3.15 9.19 -16.91
N TRP A 338 3.03 8.07 -17.63
CA TRP A 338 2.23 7.92 -18.83
C TRP A 338 1.47 6.59 -18.81
N PHE A 339 0.23 6.61 -19.29
CA PHE A 339 -0.47 5.41 -19.72
C PHE A 339 -0.05 5.07 -21.15
N ARG A 340 0.01 3.78 -21.45
CA ARG A 340 0.35 3.23 -22.77
C ARG A 340 -0.62 2.12 -23.13
N THR A 341 -1.25 2.24 -24.28
CA THR A 341 -2.22 1.28 -24.82
C THR A 341 -2.10 1.18 -26.35
N VAL A 342 -2.93 0.36 -26.96
CA VAL A 342 -3.20 0.34 -28.40
C VAL A 342 -4.61 0.89 -28.62
N LEU A 343 -4.73 2.05 -29.24
CA LEU A 343 -6.00 2.69 -29.58
C LEU A 343 -6.20 2.59 -31.09
N HIS A 344 -7.27 1.94 -31.54
CA HIS A 344 -7.55 1.69 -32.96
C HIS A 344 -6.34 1.12 -33.74
N GLY A 345 -5.64 0.14 -33.15
CA GLY A 345 -4.47 -0.50 -33.75
C GLY A 345 -3.16 0.28 -33.64
N GLU A 346 -3.16 1.48 -33.04
CA GLU A 346 -1.98 2.35 -32.94
C GLU A 346 -1.49 2.47 -31.50
N ARG A 347 -0.17 2.36 -31.32
CA ARG A 347 0.44 2.57 -30.01
C ARG A 347 0.22 4.02 -29.60
N THR A 348 -0.44 4.17 -28.46
CA THR A 348 -0.87 5.46 -27.94
C THR A 348 -0.36 5.65 -26.53
N ILE A 349 0.33 6.75 -26.30
CA ILE A 349 0.78 7.20 -24.99
C ILE A 349 -0.07 8.38 -24.57
N TRP A 350 -0.58 8.37 -23.34
CA TRP A 350 -1.47 9.42 -22.87
C TRP A 350 -1.43 9.59 -21.37
N HIS A 351 -1.83 10.77 -20.89
CA HIS A 351 -2.07 11.01 -19.47
C HIS A 351 -3.11 12.12 -19.30
N SER A 352 -3.99 11.96 -18.31
CA SER A 352 -4.97 12.98 -17.92
C SER A 352 -4.52 13.73 -16.67
N GLY A 353 -5.02 14.94 -16.48
CA GLY A 353 -4.76 15.75 -15.30
C GLY A 353 -6.05 16.41 -14.83
N SER A 354 -6.23 16.47 -13.51
CA SER A 354 -7.30 17.23 -12.89
C SER A 354 -6.82 17.79 -11.57
N THR A 355 -7.28 18.99 -11.26
CA THR A 355 -7.06 19.67 -9.97
C THR A 355 -8.36 19.92 -9.21
N GLY A 356 -9.48 19.41 -9.75
CA GLY A 356 -10.85 19.80 -9.38
C GLY A 356 -11.32 21.08 -10.09
N THR A 357 -10.40 22.01 -10.37
CA THR A 357 -10.72 23.30 -11.01
C THR A 357 -10.38 23.37 -12.49
N HIS A 358 -9.40 22.57 -12.92
CA HIS A 358 -8.95 22.52 -14.31
C HIS A 358 -8.81 21.08 -14.76
N GLY A 359 -8.96 20.85 -16.07
CA GLY A 359 -8.72 19.58 -16.72
C GLY A 359 -7.58 19.70 -17.73
N ALA A 360 -6.80 18.62 -17.84
CA ALA A 360 -5.79 18.46 -18.87
C ALA A 360 -5.86 17.06 -19.48
N LEU A 361 -5.63 16.96 -20.78
CA LEU A 361 -5.57 15.69 -21.48
C LEU A 361 -4.50 15.74 -22.57
N VAL A 362 -3.57 14.80 -22.53
CA VAL A 362 -2.45 14.75 -23.46
C VAL A 362 -2.35 13.36 -24.05
N TYR A 363 -2.34 13.28 -25.38
CA TYR A 363 -2.20 12.05 -26.18
C TYR A 363 -1.09 12.23 -27.21
N TRP A 364 -0.33 11.17 -27.48
CA TRP A 364 0.65 11.15 -28.55
C TRP A 364 0.89 9.74 -29.11
N LEU A 365 1.06 9.69 -30.43
CA LEU A 365 1.20 8.48 -31.25
C LEU A 365 2.57 8.54 -31.95
N PRO A 366 3.61 7.87 -31.41
CA PRO A 366 4.97 7.97 -31.92
C PRO A 366 5.10 7.61 -33.40
N GLU A 367 4.44 6.52 -33.81
CA GLU A 367 4.43 6.01 -35.19
C GLU A 367 3.81 6.98 -36.19
N ARG A 368 2.89 7.82 -35.72
CA ARG A 368 2.20 8.82 -36.54
C ARG A 368 2.83 10.20 -36.44
N GLN A 369 3.83 10.38 -35.57
CA GLN A 369 4.39 11.70 -35.22
C GLN A 369 3.28 12.70 -34.87
N TYR A 370 2.25 12.24 -34.16
CA TYR A 370 1.03 13.00 -33.90
C TYR A 370 0.80 13.15 -32.40
N GLY A 371 0.37 14.33 -31.97
CA GLY A 371 0.09 14.63 -30.57
C GLY A 371 -1.07 15.60 -30.40
N VAL A 372 -1.78 15.49 -29.29
CA VAL A 372 -2.91 16.34 -28.91
C VAL A 372 -2.75 16.75 -27.46
N VAL A 373 -2.83 18.05 -27.18
CA VAL A 373 -2.82 18.65 -25.84
C VAL A 373 -4.10 19.46 -25.69
N VAL A 374 -4.90 19.17 -24.66
CA VAL A 374 -6.14 19.90 -24.35
C VAL A 374 -6.13 20.34 -22.91
N PHE A 375 -6.33 21.63 -22.66
CA PHE A 375 -6.52 22.21 -21.32
C PHE A 375 -7.85 22.92 -21.22
N ALA A 376 -8.49 22.86 -20.06
CA ALA A 376 -9.80 23.46 -19.83
C ALA A 376 -9.96 23.93 -18.37
N ASN A 377 -10.83 24.91 -18.15
CA ASN A 377 -11.14 25.44 -16.81
C ASN A 377 -12.25 24.68 -16.09
N TYR A 378 -12.50 23.43 -16.50
CA TYR A 378 -13.23 22.44 -15.73
C TYR A 378 -12.98 21.03 -16.30
N PRO A 379 -12.75 20.00 -15.48
CA PRO A 379 -12.44 18.64 -15.95
C PRO A 379 -13.71 17.85 -16.32
N ASN A 380 -14.41 18.23 -17.39
CA ASN A 380 -15.64 17.56 -17.84
C ASN A 380 -15.48 16.80 -19.17
N GLY A 381 -16.59 16.26 -19.71
CA GLY A 381 -16.59 15.36 -20.87
C GLY A 381 -16.06 15.97 -22.18
N VAL A 382 -15.99 17.31 -22.29
CA VAL A 382 -15.54 17.98 -23.53
C VAL A 382 -14.10 17.62 -23.87
N LEU A 383 -13.20 17.51 -22.88
CA LEU A 383 -11.78 17.24 -23.13
C LEU A 383 -11.58 15.91 -23.87
N GLU A 384 -12.23 14.85 -23.41
CA GLU A 384 -12.10 13.52 -24.02
C GLU A 384 -12.79 13.48 -25.39
N ALA A 385 -13.98 14.08 -25.53
CA ALA A 385 -14.71 14.10 -26.80
C ALA A 385 -13.93 14.83 -27.91
N VAL A 386 -13.36 15.99 -27.60
CA VAL A 386 -12.52 16.77 -28.54
C VAL A 386 -11.24 16.00 -28.90
N THR A 387 -10.61 15.36 -27.91
CA THR A 387 -9.38 14.60 -28.13
C THR A 387 -9.62 13.39 -29.01
N TYR A 388 -10.65 12.57 -28.72
CA TYR A 388 -10.99 11.42 -29.56
C TYR A 388 -11.39 11.84 -30.97
N ARG A 389 -12.12 12.95 -31.13
CA ARG A 389 -12.44 13.47 -32.45
C ARG A 389 -11.19 13.73 -33.28
N LEU A 390 -10.19 14.38 -32.70
CA LEU A 390 -8.90 14.67 -33.35
C LEU A 390 -8.10 13.40 -33.67
N LEU A 391 -8.10 12.42 -32.77
CA LEU A 391 -7.41 11.14 -32.97
C LEU A 391 -8.09 10.32 -34.08
N GLU A 392 -9.41 10.15 -34.02
CA GLU A 392 -10.20 9.40 -35.01
C GLU A 392 -10.16 10.07 -36.41
N ASP A 393 -10.15 11.41 -36.47
CA ASP A 393 -9.92 12.15 -37.72
C ASP A 393 -8.54 11.84 -38.29
N ARG A 394 -7.48 11.88 -37.46
CA ARG A 394 -6.11 11.59 -37.91
C ARG A 394 -5.91 10.15 -38.35
N LEU A 395 -6.56 9.21 -37.65
CA LEU A 395 -6.50 7.78 -37.93
C LEU A 395 -7.46 7.35 -39.05
N GLY A 396 -8.27 8.27 -39.59
CA GLY A 396 -9.21 7.98 -40.67
C GLY A 396 -10.31 7.00 -40.26
N VAL A 397 -10.73 7.01 -39.00
CA VAL A 397 -11.79 6.13 -38.49
C VAL A 397 -13.12 6.53 -39.15
N PRO A 398 -13.80 5.61 -39.86
CA PRO A 398 -15.08 5.88 -40.50
C PRO A 398 -16.13 6.36 -39.51
N GLN A 399 -16.95 7.34 -39.90
CA GLN A 399 -17.90 8.00 -39.00
C GLN A 399 -18.87 7.03 -38.30
N ASP A 400 -19.32 5.98 -39.00
CA ASP A 400 -20.19 4.92 -38.49
C ASP A 400 -19.51 3.98 -37.48
N ARG A 401 -18.18 4.07 -37.33
CA ARG A 401 -17.36 3.27 -36.42
C ARG A 401 -16.74 4.09 -35.29
N ARG A 402 -16.99 5.39 -35.25
CA ARG A 402 -16.48 6.27 -34.20
C ARG A 402 -17.18 6.03 -32.88
N ILE A 403 -16.45 6.24 -31.80
CA ILE A 403 -16.96 6.04 -30.45
C ILE A 403 -17.69 7.31 -30.01
N ASP A 404 -18.94 7.18 -29.57
CA ASP A 404 -19.69 8.30 -28.99
C ASP A 404 -19.21 8.61 -27.56
N ILE A 405 -18.03 9.24 -27.47
CA ILE A 405 -17.41 9.65 -26.21
C ILE A 405 -18.32 10.61 -25.45
N ASN A 406 -18.99 11.54 -26.14
CA ASN A 406 -19.89 12.48 -25.48
C ASN A 406 -21.06 11.76 -24.79
N GLY A 407 -21.73 10.84 -25.50
CA GLY A 407 -22.80 10.02 -24.95
C GLY A 407 -22.34 9.17 -23.76
N LEU A 408 -21.16 8.54 -23.85
CA LEU A 408 -20.58 7.77 -22.76
C LEU A 408 -20.29 8.63 -21.52
N GLN A 409 -19.79 9.85 -21.70
CA GLN A 409 -19.52 10.78 -20.62
C GLN A 409 -20.81 11.26 -19.94
N LYS A 410 -21.85 11.59 -20.71
CA LYS A 410 -23.18 11.94 -20.17
C LYS A 410 -23.79 10.80 -19.36
N GLU A 411 -23.69 9.57 -19.87
CA GLU A 411 -24.20 8.39 -19.19
C GLU A 411 -23.41 8.10 -17.90
N GLY A 412 -22.10 8.31 -17.92
CA GLY A 412 -21.25 8.27 -16.72
C GLY A 412 -21.69 9.30 -15.66
N LEU A 413 -21.88 10.56 -16.07
CA LEU A 413 -22.37 11.62 -15.17
C LEU A 413 -23.75 11.29 -14.61
N ARG A 414 -24.67 10.81 -15.45
CA ARG A 414 -26.02 10.39 -15.04
C ARG A 414 -25.96 9.28 -13.98
N ARG A 415 -25.15 8.24 -14.21
CA ARG A 415 -24.94 7.16 -13.24
C ARG A 415 -24.36 7.67 -11.92
N ARG A 416 -23.34 8.52 -11.97
CA ARG A 416 -22.74 9.11 -10.77
C ARG A 416 -23.75 9.93 -9.94
N LYS A 417 -24.60 10.73 -10.59
CA LYS A 417 -25.69 11.46 -9.91
C LYS A 417 -26.68 10.50 -9.24
N GLN A 418 -27.03 9.40 -9.91
CA GLN A 418 -27.90 8.37 -9.35
C GLN A 418 -27.25 7.64 -8.17
N ASP A 419 -25.97 7.32 -8.25
CA ASP A 419 -25.23 6.67 -7.17
C ASP A 419 -25.17 7.56 -5.93
N LEU A 420 -24.88 8.85 -6.11
CA LEU A 420 -24.90 9.84 -5.02
C LEU A 420 -26.29 10.00 -4.39
N ALA A 421 -27.35 9.99 -5.20
CA ALA A 421 -28.72 10.03 -4.68
C ALA A 421 -29.07 8.76 -3.88
N ASN A 422 -28.56 7.60 -4.31
CA ASN A 422 -28.83 6.28 -3.72
C ASN A 422 -27.74 5.78 -2.76
N ALA A 423 -26.83 6.65 -2.32
CA ALA A 423 -25.62 6.30 -1.57
C ALA A 423 -25.87 5.35 -0.40
N THR A 424 -26.87 5.64 0.44
CA THR A 424 -27.22 4.81 1.60
C THR A 424 -27.68 3.40 1.20
N ALA A 425 -28.47 3.27 0.14
CA ALA A 425 -28.93 1.95 -0.32
C ALA A 425 -27.80 1.13 -0.92
N LEU A 426 -26.86 1.78 -1.62
CA LEU A 426 -25.68 1.14 -2.19
C LEU A 426 -24.70 0.65 -1.12
N LEU A 427 -24.43 1.47 -0.10
CA LEU A 427 -23.56 1.10 1.02
C LEU A 427 -24.18 0.05 1.94
N PHE A 428 -25.51 0.05 2.06
CA PHE A 428 -26.25 -0.81 2.98
C PHE A 428 -27.42 -1.50 2.26
N PRO A 429 -27.17 -2.52 1.41
CA PRO A 429 -28.21 -3.15 0.60
C PRO A 429 -29.21 -3.99 1.42
N ARG A 430 -28.93 -4.23 2.71
CA ARG A 430 -29.76 -5.04 3.63
C ARG A 430 -30.04 -4.28 4.92
N LEU A 431 -30.67 -3.11 4.81
CA LEU A 431 -31.11 -2.34 5.98
C LEU A 431 -32.36 -2.97 6.62
N PRO A 432 -32.44 -3.03 7.96
CA PRO A 432 -33.64 -3.48 8.66
C PRO A 432 -34.81 -2.49 8.45
N SER A 433 -36.04 -3.00 8.51
CA SER A 433 -37.27 -2.22 8.47
C SER A 433 -38.14 -2.59 9.67
N PRO A 434 -38.38 -1.67 10.64
CA PRO A 434 -37.87 -0.30 10.69
C PRO A 434 -36.35 -0.23 10.92
N ARG A 435 -35.75 0.92 10.58
CA ARG A 435 -34.34 1.20 10.88
C ARG A 435 -34.11 1.14 12.39
N LEU A 436 -32.99 0.56 12.82
CA LEU A 436 -32.62 0.56 14.23
C LEU A 436 -32.19 1.98 14.65
N PRO A 437 -32.59 2.49 15.82
CA PRO A 437 -32.09 3.75 16.34
C PRO A 437 -30.58 3.65 16.64
N PRO A 438 -29.82 4.76 16.66
CA PRO A 438 -28.44 4.76 17.13
C PRO A 438 -28.34 4.30 18.59
N SER A 439 -27.21 3.71 18.97
CA SER A 439 -27.00 3.21 20.34
C SER A 439 -26.89 4.31 21.39
N VAL A 440 -26.66 5.55 20.96
CA VAL A 440 -26.63 6.76 21.81
C VAL A 440 -27.43 7.88 21.16
N ASP A 441 -27.82 8.89 21.95
CA ASP A 441 -28.49 10.08 21.42
C ASP A 441 -27.63 10.76 20.32
N PRO A 442 -28.18 11.07 19.12
CA PRO A 442 -27.44 11.74 18.05
C PRO A 442 -26.72 13.02 18.47
N SER A 443 -27.28 13.78 19.42
CA SER A 443 -26.65 15.00 19.94
C SER A 443 -25.31 14.71 20.64
N LEU A 444 -25.13 13.51 21.19
CA LEU A 444 -23.88 13.04 21.79
C LEU A 444 -22.84 12.59 20.75
N LEU A 445 -23.21 12.48 19.48
CA LEU A 445 -22.27 12.15 18.39
C LEU A 445 -21.53 13.40 17.88
N ALA A 446 -22.08 14.60 18.12
CA ALA A 446 -21.38 15.84 17.85
C ALA A 446 -20.09 15.95 18.69
N GLY A 447 -19.06 16.57 18.13
CA GLY A 447 -17.77 16.72 18.79
C GLY A 447 -16.58 16.69 17.83
N THR A 448 -15.38 16.72 18.40
CA THR A 448 -14.14 16.65 17.65
C THR A 448 -13.62 15.22 17.62
N TYR A 449 -13.25 14.76 16.44
CA TYR A 449 -12.59 13.48 16.18
C TYR A 449 -11.25 13.73 15.48
N HIS A 450 -10.28 12.85 15.65
CA HIS A 450 -8.92 13.03 15.12
C HIS A 450 -8.30 11.71 14.67
N HIS A 451 -7.56 11.76 13.57
CA HIS A 451 -6.67 10.70 13.11
C HIS A 451 -5.34 11.33 12.66
N ASP A 452 -4.20 10.78 13.06
CA ASP A 452 -2.89 11.41 12.78
C ASP A 452 -2.60 11.59 11.29
N GLY A 453 -3.08 10.64 10.47
CA GLY A 453 -2.91 10.70 9.01
C GLY A 453 -3.94 11.58 8.31
N TYR A 454 -5.16 11.59 8.81
CA TYR A 454 -6.29 12.21 8.13
C TYR A 454 -6.68 13.53 8.77
N GLY A 455 -6.05 13.96 9.86
CA GLY A 455 -6.34 15.21 10.58
C GLY A 455 -7.64 15.21 11.37
N ARG A 456 -8.09 16.42 11.68
CA ARG A 456 -9.24 16.70 12.53
C ARG A 456 -10.56 16.60 11.77
N LEU A 457 -11.61 16.16 12.45
CA LEU A 457 -12.99 16.13 11.97
C LEU A 457 -13.91 16.65 13.08
N ALA A 458 -14.39 17.88 12.95
CA ALA A 458 -15.24 18.54 13.94
C ALA A 458 -16.71 18.49 13.51
N LEU A 459 -17.45 17.51 14.03
CA LEU A 459 -18.86 17.31 13.71
C LEU A 459 -19.74 18.23 14.55
N SER A 460 -20.61 18.98 13.87
CA SER A 460 -21.70 19.75 14.46
C SER A 460 -23.05 19.25 13.96
N GLU A 461 -24.08 19.42 14.79
CA GLU A 461 -25.44 19.07 14.43
C GLU A 461 -26.05 20.12 13.49
N GLN A 462 -26.76 19.66 12.45
CA GLN A 462 -27.58 20.50 11.58
C GLN A 462 -28.90 19.79 11.29
N THR A 463 -29.97 20.56 11.10
CA THR A 463 -31.25 20.03 10.62
C THR A 463 -31.23 19.99 9.10
N GLY A 464 -31.42 18.80 8.52
CA GLY A 464 -31.57 18.63 7.08
C GLY A 464 -32.90 19.16 6.56
N ASP A 465 -32.99 19.37 5.24
CA ASP A 465 -34.19 19.90 4.56
C ASP A 465 -35.44 19.03 4.78
N ASP A 466 -35.26 17.74 5.10
CA ASP A 466 -36.31 16.79 5.41
C ASP A 466 -36.60 16.65 6.91
N GLY A 467 -36.03 17.54 7.73
CA GLY A 467 -36.20 17.57 9.19
C GLY A 467 -35.35 16.56 9.96
N ARG A 468 -34.52 15.74 9.29
CA ARG A 468 -33.64 14.78 9.97
C ARG A 468 -32.38 15.45 10.52
N THR A 469 -31.88 14.95 11.64
CA THR A 469 -30.58 15.36 12.18
C THR A 469 -29.44 14.89 11.28
N LEU A 470 -28.59 15.83 10.87
CA LEU A 470 -27.35 15.62 10.13
C LEU A 470 -26.16 15.96 11.02
N LEU A 471 -25.04 15.24 10.86
CA LEU A 471 -23.76 15.66 11.45
C LEU A 471 -22.86 16.18 10.33
N VAL A 472 -22.36 17.39 10.47
CA VAL A 472 -21.61 18.09 9.43
C VAL A 472 -20.25 18.54 9.94
N ALA A 473 -19.23 18.40 9.11
CA ALA A 473 -17.90 18.97 9.37
C ALA A 473 -17.36 19.67 8.12
N ASP A 474 -16.81 20.87 8.31
CA ASP A 474 -16.00 21.54 7.29
C ASP A 474 -14.50 21.39 7.67
N ARG A 475 -13.66 21.13 6.67
CA ARG A 475 -12.23 20.80 6.82
C ARG A 475 -11.39 21.67 5.87
N PRO A 476 -11.18 22.95 6.18
CA PRO A 476 -10.49 23.90 5.30
C PRO A 476 -8.96 23.71 5.22
N GLU A 477 -8.38 22.93 6.13
CA GLU A 477 -6.92 22.72 6.27
C GLU A 477 -6.31 21.69 5.29
N PHE A 478 -7.10 21.22 4.32
CA PHE A 478 -6.70 20.26 3.30
C PHE A 478 -6.50 20.95 1.95
N VAL A 479 -5.62 20.39 1.12
CA VAL A 479 -5.31 20.89 -0.24
C VAL A 479 -6.59 21.19 -1.01
N TRP A 480 -7.54 20.26 -0.94
CA TRP A 480 -8.92 20.51 -1.33
C TRP A 480 -9.74 20.63 -0.05
N ALA A 481 -10.26 21.83 0.21
CA ALA A 481 -11.15 22.06 1.34
C ALA A 481 -12.34 21.09 1.26
N GLN A 482 -12.67 20.44 2.38
CA GLN A 482 -13.64 19.34 2.37
C GLN A 482 -14.88 19.70 3.19
N ARG A 483 -16.04 19.20 2.78
CA ARG A 483 -17.26 19.16 3.59
C ARG A 483 -17.76 17.73 3.71
N VAL A 484 -18.08 17.37 4.94
CA VAL A 484 -18.55 16.04 5.33
C VAL A 484 -19.97 16.16 5.85
N THR A 485 -20.83 15.25 5.41
CA THR A 485 -22.20 15.14 5.94
C THR A 485 -22.48 13.68 6.26
N LEU A 486 -22.81 13.38 7.52
CA LEU A 486 -23.21 12.06 7.97
C LEU A 486 -24.73 12.00 8.07
N GLU A 487 -25.32 11.05 7.36
CA GLU A 487 -26.74 10.71 7.39
C GLU A 487 -26.94 9.37 8.10
N HIS A 488 -27.87 9.29 9.05
CA HIS A 488 -28.13 8.05 9.78
C HIS A 488 -28.66 6.96 8.84
N ALA A 489 -27.97 5.80 8.81
CA ALA A 489 -28.40 4.66 8.02
C ALA A 489 -29.26 3.70 8.87
N SER A 490 -28.68 3.09 9.90
CA SER A 490 -29.35 2.24 10.90
C SER A 490 -28.37 1.82 11.99
N GLY A 491 -28.84 1.74 13.25
CA GLY A 491 -27.96 1.46 14.39
C GLY A 491 -26.86 2.51 14.47
N ASP A 492 -25.62 2.06 14.70
CA ASP A 492 -24.46 2.94 14.73
C ASP A 492 -23.82 3.21 13.36
N TYR A 493 -24.48 2.79 12.27
CA TYR A 493 -23.99 3.02 10.90
C TYR A 493 -24.59 4.27 10.26
N TRP A 494 -23.72 4.97 9.54
CA TRP A 494 -23.99 6.25 8.90
C TRP A 494 -23.46 6.23 7.46
N THR A 495 -24.13 6.96 6.58
CA THR A 495 -23.62 7.27 5.24
C THR A 495 -22.84 8.58 5.33
N ALA A 496 -21.54 8.53 5.07
CA ALA A 496 -20.71 9.72 5.01
C ALA A 496 -20.62 10.24 3.58
N ARG A 497 -21.20 11.39 3.28
CA ARG A 497 -21.00 12.12 2.03
C ARG A 497 -19.82 13.06 2.19
N TRP A 498 -18.82 12.90 1.34
CA TRP A 498 -17.59 13.67 1.35
C TRP A 498 -17.45 14.43 0.04
N ARG A 499 -17.42 15.76 0.12
CA ARG A 499 -17.31 16.62 -1.05
C ARG A 499 -16.18 17.61 -0.88
N PHE A 500 -15.57 18.03 -1.97
CA PHE A 500 -14.76 19.24 -1.93
C PHE A 500 -15.69 20.44 -1.85
N ARG A 501 -15.41 21.35 -0.91
CA ARG A 501 -16.30 22.44 -0.51
C ARG A 501 -16.58 23.38 -1.69
N ASP A 502 -15.56 23.58 -2.52
CA ASP A 502 -15.56 24.57 -3.59
C ASP A 502 -16.05 23.98 -4.94
N GLU A 503 -16.45 22.70 -4.96
CA GLU A 503 -17.11 22.06 -6.09
C GLU A 503 -18.65 22.11 -5.98
N GLY A 504 -19.31 21.83 -7.10
CA GLY A 504 -20.77 21.77 -7.19
C GLY A 504 -21.39 20.76 -6.21
N PRO A 505 -22.62 21.00 -5.72
CA PRO A 505 -23.26 20.18 -4.68
C PRO A 505 -23.58 18.75 -5.13
N GLU A 506 -23.56 18.47 -6.43
CA GLU A 506 -23.77 17.15 -7.01
C GLU A 506 -22.47 16.36 -7.26
N THR A 507 -21.33 16.88 -6.81
CA THR A 507 -20.04 16.16 -6.82
C THR A 507 -19.74 15.52 -5.46
N GLY A 508 -18.63 14.80 -5.38
CA GLY A 508 -18.18 14.12 -4.16
C GLY A 508 -18.21 12.61 -4.24
N GLN A 509 -17.94 11.99 -3.10
CA GLN A 509 -17.91 10.56 -2.85
C GLN A 509 -18.73 10.22 -1.60
N PHE A 510 -19.04 8.94 -1.41
CA PHE A 510 -19.76 8.50 -0.23
C PHE A 510 -19.15 7.22 0.34
N PHE A 511 -19.13 7.14 1.66
CA PHE A 511 -18.44 6.10 2.42
C PHE A 511 -19.33 5.52 3.49
N LYS A 512 -19.07 4.26 3.82
CA LYS A 512 -19.62 3.65 5.01
C LYS A 512 -18.93 4.27 6.24
N ALA A 513 -19.73 4.76 7.17
CA ALA A 513 -19.27 5.25 8.46
C ALA A 513 -19.94 4.50 9.61
N ARG A 514 -19.26 4.42 10.74
CA ARG A 514 -19.76 3.80 11.97
C ARG A 514 -19.24 4.55 13.19
N PHE A 515 -20.12 4.96 14.09
CA PHE A 515 -19.69 5.39 15.42
C PHE A 515 -19.40 4.16 16.27
N VAL A 516 -18.27 4.19 16.97
CA VAL A 516 -17.88 3.14 17.90
C VAL A 516 -18.22 3.62 19.31
N VAL A 517 -19.09 2.89 19.99
CA VAL A 517 -19.53 3.18 21.36
C VAL A 517 -18.92 2.12 22.29
N GLY A 518 -18.27 2.58 23.35
CA GLY A 518 -17.63 1.74 24.35
C GLY A 518 -18.62 1.00 25.23
N SER A 519 -18.14 0.03 26.01
CA SER A 519 -18.98 -0.71 26.97
C SER A 519 -19.53 0.17 28.11
N ASP A 520 -18.96 1.36 28.29
CA ASP A 520 -19.42 2.40 29.21
C ASP A 520 -20.53 3.28 28.62
N GLY A 521 -20.94 3.06 27.36
CA GLY A 521 -21.93 3.86 26.66
C GLY A 521 -21.38 5.16 26.04
N GLU A 522 -20.08 5.40 26.16
CA GLU A 522 -19.43 6.61 25.63
C GLU A 522 -18.98 6.42 24.18
N VAL A 523 -19.09 7.46 23.36
CA VAL A 523 -18.58 7.43 21.97
C VAL A 523 -17.05 7.44 22.01
N GLU A 524 -16.43 6.39 21.49
CA GLU A 524 -14.97 6.24 21.40
C GLU A 524 -14.41 6.89 20.13
N GLY A 525 -15.15 6.87 19.03
CA GLY A 525 -14.70 7.41 17.76
C GLY A 525 -15.63 7.16 16.57
N LEU A 526 -15.16 7.56 15.39
CA LEU A 526 -15.82 7.39 14.10
C LEU A 526 -14.92 6.58 13.18
N GLU A 527 -15.39 5.44 12.71
CA GLU A 527 -14.76 4.64 11.66
C GLU A 527 -15.33 5.04 10.31
N VAL A 528 -14.48 5.31 9.32
CA VAL A 528 -14.86 5.61 7.93
C VAL A 528 -14.12 4.64 7.00
N THR A 529 -14.86 3.97 6.13
CA THR A 529 -14.31 3.06 5.10
C THR A 529 -14.14 3.83 3.80
N TYR A 530 -12.94 4.36 3.57
CA TYR A 530 -12.60 5.07 2.34
C TYR A 530 -12.42 4.10 1.18
N ARG A 531 -13.01 4.42 0.02
CA ARG A 531 -12.98 3.60 -1.20
C ARG A 531 -13.00 4.49 -2.44
N ALA A 532 -12.30 4.09 -3.49
CA ALA A 532 -12.36 4.76 -4.79
C ALA A 532 -13.71 4.52 -5.50
N GLY A 533 -14.77 5.23 -5.12
CA GLY A 533 -16.12 5.01 -5.65
C GLY A 533 -16.83 3.79 -5.05
N VAL A 534 -17.95 3.37 -5.64
CA VAL A 534 -18.83 2.31 -5.07
C VAL A 534 -18.17 0.94 -5.13
N ASP A 535 -17.58 0.61 -6.28
CA ASP A 535 -16.98 -0.69 -6.57
C ASP A 535 -15.45 -0.65 -6.70
N GLY A 536 -14.81 0.52 -6.54
CA GLY A 536 -13.35 0.61 -6.66
C GLY A 536 -12.62 0.17 -5.40
N PHE A 537 -11.30 0.34 -5.40
CA PHE A 537 -10.43 -0.23 -4.37
C PHE A 537 -10.64 0.41 -2.99
N LEU A 538 -10.45 -0.39 -1.95
CA LEU A 538 -10.43 0.10 -0.57
C LEU A 538 -9.19 0.99 -0.42
N ASP A 539 -9.38 2.26 -0.05
CA ASP A 539 -8.28 3.16 0.33
C ASP A 539 -7.89 2.92 1.79
N GLY A 540 -8.87 2.56 2.62
CA GLY A 540 -8.62 2.06 3.97
C GLY A 540 -9.76 2.27 4.93
N VAL A 541 -9.71 1.54 6.04
CA VAL A 541 -10.60 1.75 7.18
C VAL A 541 -9.89 2.66 8.17
N VAL A 542 -10.38 3.89 8.31
CA VAL A 542 -9.77 4.94 9.12
C VAL A 542 -10.60 5.17 10.35
N PHE A 543 -9.97 5.10 11.52
CA PHE A 543 -10.62 5.34 12.80
C PHE A 543 -10.21 6.72 13.34
N TYR A 544 -11.17 7.64 13.41
CA TYR A 544 -10.99 8.93 14.06
C TYR A 544 -11.37 8.80 15.54
N ALA A 545 -10.39 8.91 16.43
CA ALA A 545 -10.61 8.87 17.86
C ALA A 545 -11.34 10.13 18.34
N ARG A 546 -12.32 9.99 19.23
CA ARG A 546 -13.02 11.13 19.82
C ARG A 546 -12.08 11.89 20.76
N ALA A 547 -11.89 13.18 20.52
CA ALA A 547 -11.14 14.05 21.40
C ALA A 547 -11.96 14.31 22.68
N ARG A 548 -11.47 13.81 23.82
CA ARG A 548 -12.02 14.16 25.13
C ARG A 548 -11.39 15.48 25.59
N ALA A 549 -12.19 16.40 26.11
CA ALA A 549 -11.69 17.66 26.66
C ALA A 549 -10.80 17.37 27.89
N LEU A 550 -9.48 17.30 27.70
CA LEU A 550 -8.51 17.30 28.79
C LEU A 550 -7.25 18.05 28.40
N PHE A 551 -6.82 18.88 29.35
CA PHE A 551 -5.69 19.78 29.36
C PHE A 551 -4.40 19.22 28.74
N ALA A 552 -3.66 20.12 28.09
CA ALA A 552 -2.29 19.94 27.63
C ALA A 552 -1.41 19.23 28.67
N ARG A 553 -0.80 18.12 28.26
CA ARG A 553 0.48 17.64 28.80
C ARG A 553 1.20 16.81 27.73
N THR A 554 2.35 17.35 27.32
CA THR A 554 3.48 16.65 26.74
C THR A 554 3.77 15.37 27.52
N THR A 555 4.02 14.24 26.85
CA THR A 555 5.15 13.27 27.00
C THR A 555 4.81 11.98 26.26
N MET A 556 5.81 11.36 25.64
CA MET A 556 5.83 10.02 25.05
C MET A 556 4.89 9.01 25.74
N ALA A 557 4.01 8.37 24.98
CA ALA A 557 3.29 7.17 25.37
C ALA A 557 3.20 6.25 24.14
N LEU A 558 4.01 5.21 24.10
CA LEU A 558 3.61 3.84 24.43
C LEU A 558 2.64 3.26 23.39
N TYR A 559 3.17 2.30 22.63
CA TYR A 559 2.45 1.32 21.82
C TYR A 559 1.10 0.95 22.47
N ARG A 560 -0.03 1.30 21.85
CA ARG A 560 -1.37 0.91 22.33
C ARG A 560 -2.21 0.32 21.21
N ARG A 561 -2.71 -0.89 21.50
CA ARG A 561 -3.28 -1.90 20.58
C ARG A 561 -4.54 -1.43 19.84
N PRO A 562 -4.76 -1.86 18.58
CA PRO A 562 -6.05 -1.76 17.92
C PRO A 562 -7.09 -2.68 18.60
N SER A 563 -8.30 -2.18 18.82
CA SER A 563 -9.45 -2.96 19.30
C SER A 563 -10.08 -3.74 18.15
N GLN A 564 -9.42 -4.82 17.72
CA GLN A 564 -10.21 -5.98 17.32
C GLN A 564 -11.03 -6.40 18.55
N ALA A 565 -12.28 -6.83 18.37
CA ALA A 565 -12.94 -7.65 19.38
C ALA A 565 -11.92 -8.70 19.82
N LYS A 566 -11.54 -8.71 21.11
CA LYS A 566 -10.49 -9.62 21.58
C LYS A 566 -10.90 -11.02 21.14
N LEU A 567 -10.17 -11.58 20.18
CA LEU A 567 -10.26 -13.00 19.85
C LEU A 567 -9.67 -13.72 21.06
N ILE A 568 -10.51 -14.00 22.04
CA ILE A 568 -10.15 -14.85 23.17
C ILE A 568 -10.20 -16.27 22.62
N PHE A 569 -9.05 -16.77 22.17
CA PHE A 569 -8.93 -18.09 21.52
C PHE A 569 -9.21 -19.28 22.46
N ALA A 570 -9.19 -19.06 23.79
CA ALA A 570 -9.43 -20.11 24.78
C ALA A 570 -10.32 -19.63 25.96
N PRO A 571 -11.58 -19.24 25.72
CA PRO A 571 -12.45 -18.80 26.80
C PRO A 571 -13.02 -19.99 27.60
N ALA A 572 -13.15 -21.17 26.99
CA ALA A 572 -13.82 -22.32 27.59
C ALA A 572 -12.90 -23.55 27.53
N GLY A 573 -12.53 -24.10 28.69
CA GLY A 573 -12.33 -25.55 28.77
C GLY A 573 -13.68 -26.26 28.55
N SER A 574 -13.72 -27.58 28.68
CA SER A 574 -14.95 -28.41 28.57
C SER A 574 -16.05 -28.11 29.61
N SER A 575 -15.94 -27.00 30.34
CA SER A 575 -16.90 -26.55 31.36
C SER A 575 -18.04 -25.73 30.74
N PRO A 576 -19.32 -25.98 31.12
CA PRO A 576 -20.50 -25.31 30.57
C PRO A 576 -20.53 -23.79 30.70
N HIS A 577 -19.67 -23.20 31.55
CA HIS A 577 -19.69 -21.78 31.89
C HIS A 577 -18.56 -20.95 31.27
N GLY A 578 -17.81 -21.49 30.31
CA GLY A 578 -16.76 -20.73 29.63
C GLY A 578 -15.63 -20.29 30.56
N GLN A 579 -15.15 -21.21 31.40
CA GLN A 579 -13.96 -20.99 32.24
C GLN A 579 -12.77 -21.76 31.68
N ALA A 580 -11.58 -21.17 31.73
CA ALA A 580 -10.34 -21.82 31.33
C ALA A 580 -10.04 -23.04 32.22
N GLU A 581 -9.50 -24.09 31.62
CA GLU A 581 -9.06 -25.30 32.32
C GLU A 581 -8.06 -24.96 33.45
N GLN A 582 -8.25 -25.61 34.59
CA GLN A 582 -7.45 -25.40 35.79
C GLN A 582 -6.37 -26.48 35.92
N PHE A 583 -5.22 -26.10 36.49
CA PHE A 583 -4.15 -27.04 36.76
C PHE A 583 -4.33 -27.67 38.16
N THR A 584 -4.61 -28.96 38.19
CA THR A 584 -4.97 -29.70 39.42
C THR A 584 -4.10 -30.93 39.67
N LYS A 585 -3.12 -31.23 38.81
CA LYS A 585 -2.41 -32.51 38.82
C LYS A 585 -1.48 -32.72 40.03
N SER A 586 -0.82 -31.65 40.53
CA SER A 586 0.14 -31.78 41.63
C SER A 586 0.41 -30.45 42.35
N THR A 587 1.33 -30.48 43.31
CA THR A 587 1.89 -29.34 44.06
C THR A 587 3.40 -29.44 44.07
N LEU A 588 4.10 -28.31 44.21
CA LEU A 588 5.56 -28.31 44.39
C LEU A 588 5.93 -27.47 45.61
N SER A 589 6.70 -28.06 46.52
CA SER A 589 7.24 -27.40 47.71
C SER A 589 8.75 -27.54 47.77
N ARG A 590 9.42 -26.70 48.58
CA ARG A 590 10.89 -26.66 48.64
C ARG A 590 11.54 -28.00 49.01
N ARG A 591 10.84 -28.85 49.78
CA ARG A 591 11.30 -30.20 50.18
C ARG A 591 11.27 -31.23 49.05
N ASP A 592 10.50 -30.97 47.99
CA ASP A 592 10.37 -31.86 46.84
C ASP A 592 11.49 -31.62 45.80
N LEU A 593 12.36 -30.64 46.08
CA LEU A 593 13.42 -30.14 45.23
C LEU A 593 14.78 -30.53 45.81
N HIS A 594 15.71 -30.91 44.94
CA HIS A 594 17.07 -31.24 45.36
C HIS A 594 17.76 -30.00 45.98
N PRO A 595 18.37 -30.08 47.17
CA PRO A 595 18.74 -28.89 47.94
C PRO A 595 19.89 -28.05 47.33
N THR A 596 20.73 -28.65 46.47
CA THR A 596 22.01 -28.03 46.06
C THR A 596 22.27 -28.00 44.56
N THR A 597 21.43 -28.62 43.72
CA THR A 597 21.63 -28.64 42.26
C THR A 597 20.34 -28.96 41.51
N PRO A 598 20.08 -28.35 40.34
CA PRO A 598 18.88 -28.60 39.55
C PRO A 598 18.91 -29.91 38.75
N THR A 599 20.09 -30.48 38.48
CA THR A 599 20.25 -31.62 37.54
C THR A 599 19.50 -32.88 37.97
N PRO A 600 19.59 -33.37 39.23
CA PRO A 600 18.83 -34.54 39.67
C PRO A 600 17.31 -34.30 39.62
N GLN A 601 16.88 -33.06 39.89
CA GLN A 601 15.48 -32.69 39.83
C GLN A 601 14.95 -32.74 38.39
N PHE A 602 15.70 -32.19 37.43
CA PHE A 602 15.35 -32.27 36.02
C PHE A 602 15.26 -33.72 35.56
N ASN A 603 16.27 -34.54 35.86
CA ASN A 603 16.30 -35.94 35.47
C ASN A 603 15.08 -36.71 36.00
N SER A 604 14.74 -36.52 37.28
CA SER A 604 13.54 -37.13 37.88
C SER A 604 12.25 -36.74 37.17
N TRP A 605 12.06 -35.45 36.87
CA TRP A 605 10.87 -34.99 36.14
C TRP A 605 10.85 -35.46 34.69
N PHE A 606 12.01 -35.53 34.04
CA PHE A 606 12.16 -36.02 32.68
C PHE A 606 11.83 -37.51 32.57
N SER A 607 12.31 -38.35 33.48
CA SER A 607 11.93 -39.77 33.55
C SER A 607 10.43 -39.95 33.77
N GLN A 608 9.81 -39.11 34.60
CA GLN A 608 8.36 -39.13 34.80
C GLN A 608 7.60 -38.73 33.54
N ALA A 609 8.14 -37.77 32.77
CA ALA A 609 7.57 -37.38 31.49
C ALA A 609 7.69 -38.50 30.44
N GLN A 610 8.79 -39.25 30.43
CA GLN A 610 8.97 -40.44 29.58
C GLN A 610 8.03 -41.59 29.95
N ALA A 611 7.78 -41.79 31.26
CA ALA A 611 6.85 -42.82 31.73
C ALA A 611 5.37 -42.43 31.54
N SER A 612 5.09 -41.14 31.35
CA SER A 612 3.77 -40.65 30.98
C SER A 612 3.64 -40.69 29.47
N SER A 613 2.47 -40.99 28.90
CA SER A 613 2.24 -41.10 27.44
C SER A 613 2.37 -39.76 26.67
N ILE A 614 3.37 -38.94 26.98
CA ILE A 614 3.71 -37.68 26.34
C ILE A 614 4.47 -38.02 25.06
N PRO A 615 3.99 -37.57 23.88
CA PRO A 615 4.77 -37.68 22.66
C PRO A 615 6.07 -36.88 22.78
N GLN A 616 7.21 -37.53 22.56
CA GLN A 616 8.54 -36.90 22.50
C GLN A 616 8.83 -35.96 23.70
N PRO A 617 8.91 -36.50 24.93
CA PRO A 617 9.15 -35.70 26.16
C PRO A 617 10.45 -34.88 26.10
N GLU A 618 11.38 -35.24 25.22
CA GLU A 618 12.64 -34.56 24.93
C GLU A 618 12.53 -33.33 24.03
N ALA A 619 11.36 -33.06 23.44
CA ALA A 619 11.12 -31.84 22.68
C ALA A 619 11.13 -30.60 23.59
N CYS A 620 11.90 -29.58 23.21
CA CYS A 620 12.01 -28.32 23.93
C CYS A 620 12.16 -27.12 22.98
N THR A 621 11.82 -25.93 23.44
CA THR A 621 11.99 -24.69 22.66
C THR A 621 13.37 -24.10 22.92
N LEU A 622 14.21 -23.99 21.89
CA LEU A 622 15.48 -23.26 21.93
C LEU A 622 15.31 -21.81 21.49
N SER A 623 15.68 -20.88 22.36
CA SER A 623 15.66 -19.44 22.10
C SER A 623 17.07 -18.84 22.13
N THR A 624 17.35 -17.96 21.17
CA THR A 624 18.64 -17.27 20.97
C THR A 624 18.36 -15.84 20.51
N ALA A 625 19.31 -14.93 20.69
CA ALA A 625 19.16 -13.54 20.28
C ALA A 625 20.38 -13.04 19.51
N GLU A 626 20.16 -12.31 18.42
CA GLU A 626 21.22 -11.69 17.62
C GLU A 626 21.64 -10.34 18.21
N LEU A 627 22.94 -10.06 18.28
CA LEU A 627 23.48 -8.74 18.60
C LEU A 627 24.12 -8.09 17.36
N PRO A 628 23.97 -6.76 17.16
CA PRO A 628 23.39 -5.79 18.10
C PRO A 628 21.86 -5.64 18.02
N SER A 629 21.18 -6.33 17.11
CA SER A 629 19.76 -6.10 16.83
C SER A 629 18.83 -6.38 18.03
N GLY A 630 19.26 -7.25 18.95
CA GLY A 630 18.47 -7.73 20.09
C GLY A 630 17.32 -8.64 19.68
N ARG A 631 17.21 -9.02 18.39
CA ARG A 631 16.10 -9.83 17.88
C ARG A 631 16.21 -11.25 18.40
N VAL A 632 15.19 -11.69 19.14
CA VAL A 632 15.07 -13.07 19.63
C VAL A 632 14.39 -13.94 18.57
N SER A 633 14.89 -15.15 18.39
CA SER A 633 14.21 -16.19 17.60
C SER A 633 13.99 -17.43 18.49
N SER A 634 13.03 -18.31 18.16
CA SER A 634 12.76 -19.56 18.89
C SER A 634 12.34 -20.70 17.95
N ARG A 635 12.73 -21.95 18.26
CA ARG A 635 12.25 -23.15 17.53
C ARG A 635 12.24 -24.39 18.42
N ILE A 636 11.43 -25.39 18.07
CA ILE A 636 11.49 -26.70 18.71
C ILE A 636 12.78 -27.42 18.29
N VAL A 637 13.47 -27.99 19.28
CA VAL A 637 14.60 -28.90 19.15
C VAL A 637 14.38 -30.09 20.08
N TYR A 638 15.23 -31.10 19.98
CA TYR A 638 15.18 -32.27 20.85
C TYR A 638 16.42 -32.28 21.73
N LEU A 639 16.23 -32.31 23.04
CA LEU A 639 17.28 -32.63 23.99
C LEU A 639 17.73 -34.07 23.71
N LYS A 640 19.03 -34.28 23.58
CA LYS A 640 19.60 -35.61 23.33
C LYS A 640 20.42 -36.10 24.51
N GLU A 641 21.10 -35.18 25.18
CA GLU A 641 21.98 -35.53 26.29
C GLU A 641 21.88 -34.51 27.41
N LEU A 642 22.05 -35.02 28.61
CA LEU A 642 22.41 -34.24 29.79
C LEU A 642 23.81 -34.72 30.16
N ASP A 643 24.81 -33.88 29.93
CA ASP A 643 26.20 -34.31 30.11
C ASP A 643 26.57 -34.44 31.59
N ALA A 644 27.73 -35.04 31.87
CA ALA A 644 28.20 -35.26 33.24
C ALA A 644 28.45 -33.94 34.01
N ALA A 645 28.64 -32.82 33.31
CA ALA A 645 28.80 -31.48 33.88
C ALA A 645 27.45 -30.75 34.08
N GLY A 646 26.32 -31.39 33.77
CA GLY A 646 24.98 -30.81 33.90
C GLY A 646 24.58 -29.90 32.74
N GLY A 647 25.30 -29.95 31.61
CA GLY A 647 24.98 -29.26 30.37
C GLY A 647 23.86 -29.95 29.58
N PHE A 648 22.96 -29.14 29.00
CA PHE A 648 21.85 -29.61 28.18
C PHE A 648 22.26 -29.58 26.71
N VAL A 649 22.25 -30.73 26.04
CA VAL A 649 22.83 -30.86 24.70
C VAL A 649 21.74 -31.10 23.66
N VAL A 650 21.75 -30.23 22.65
CA VAL A 650 20.91 -30.33 21.45
C VAL A 650 21.82 -30.31 20.23
N TYR A 651 21.41 -30.90 19.11
CA TYR A 651 22.24 -30.93 17.90
C TYR A 651 21.71 -29.98 16.84
N SER A 652 22.61 -29.25 16.17
CA SER A 652 22.26 -28.23 15.19
C SER A 652 23.25 -28.16 14.04
N ASN A 653 22.81 -27.57 12.93
CA ASN A 653 23.70 -27.04 11.91
C ASN A 653 24.32 -25.72 12.43
N PHE A 654 25.60 -25.51 12.13
CA PHE A 654 26.44 -24.40 12.53
C PHE A 654 26.92 -23.53 11.36
N GLY A 655 26.73 -23.98 10.12
CA GLY A 655 27.17 -23.27 8.91
C GLY A 655 26.10 -22.30 8.39
N THR A 656 24.84 -22.74 8.35
CA THR A 656 23.74 -21.97 7.71
C THR A 656 22.60 -21.64 8.67
N SER A 657 22.58 -22.26 9.86
CA SER A 657 21.52 -22.05 10.83
C SER A 657 21.52 -20.63 11.37
N ARG A 658 20.35 -19.99 11.32
CA ARG A 658 20.13 -18.69 12.00
C ARG A 658 20.51 -18.75 13.48
N LYS A 659 20.24 -19.86 14.17
CA LYS A 659 20.59 -20.06 15.59
C LYS A 659 22.09 -20.04 15.83
N ALA A 660 22.87 -20.57 14.89
CA ALA A 660 24.32 -20.55 15.00
C ALA A 660 24.88 -19.14 14.76
N ALA A 661 24.28 -18.37 13.85
CA ALA A 661 24.62 -16.96 13.64
C ALA A 661 24.30 -16.11 14.89
N ASP A 662 23.11 -16.29 15.48
CA ASP A 662 22.73 -15.63 16.75
C ASP A 662 23.80 -15.93 17.83
N LEU A 663 24.13 -17.21 18.03
CA LEU A 663 25.07 -17.67 19.06
C LEU A 663 26.52 -17.22 18.85
N ALA A 664 26.91 -16.94 17.60
CA ALA A 664 28.22 -16.37 17.30
C ALA A 664 28.34 -14.92 17.81
N THR A 665 27.23 -14.18 17.85
CA THR A 665 27.17 -12.80 18.37
C THR A 665 26.83 -12.73 19.85
N ASN A 666 26.11 -13.73 20.37
CA ASN A 666 25.63 -13.77 21.74
C ASN A 666 25.53 -15.23 22.22
N PRO A 667 26.42 -15.68 23.13
CA PRO A 667 26.45 -17.07 23.52
C PRO A 667 25.29 -17.47 24.46
N HIS A 668 24.44 -16.54 24.89
CA HIS A 668 23.34 -16.85 25.80
C HIS A 668 22.15 -17.51 25.07
N ALA A 669 21.67 -18.61 25.64
CA ALA A 669 20.54 -19.37 25.13
C ALA A 669 19.58 -19.79 26.25
N ALA A 670 18.34 -20.08 25.87
CA ALA A 670 17.34 -20.65 26.77
C ALA A 670 16.64 -21.87 26.16
N LEU A 671 16.37 -22.87 27.00
CA LEU A 671 15.54 -24.04 26.68
C LEU A 671 14.25 -24.01 27.53
N VAL A 672 13.12 -24.37 26.93
CA VAL A 672 11.85 -24.53 27.65
C VAL A 672 11.22 -25.88 27.33
N PHE A 673 10.96 -26.66 28.37
CA PHE A 673 10.24 -27.94 28.32
C PHE A 673 8.83 -27.74 28.87
N PHE A 674 7.80 -28.22 28.19
CA PHE A 674 6.43 -28.19 28.70
C PHE A 674 5.77 -29.58 28.57
N TRP A 675 5.55 -30.24 29.70
CA TRP A 675 4.92 -31.55 29.78
C TRP A 675 3.46 -31.37 30.18
N ALA A 676 2.62 -31.03 29.19
CA ALA A 676 1.23 -30.65 29.41
C ALA A 676 0.41 -31.65 30.26
N PRO A 677 0.49 -32.99 30.06
CA PRO A 677 -0.24 -33.96 30.88
C PRO A 677 0.17 -33.97 32.37
N LEU A 678 1.43 -33.61 32.65
CA LEU A 678 1.95 -33.47 34.01
C LEU A 678 1.75 -32.06 34.58
N GLN A 679 1.34 -31.11 33.73
CA GLN A 679 1.20 -29.70 34.08
C GLN A 679 2.51 -29.12 34.62
N ARG A 680 3.63 -29.48 34.00
CA ARG A 680 4.98 -29.09 34.42
C ARG A 680 5.71 -28.36 33.31
N GLN A 681 6.54 -27.42 33.72
CA GLN A 681 7.47 -26.72 32.84
C GLN A 681 8.84 -26.64 33.51
N VAL A 682 9.89 -26.81 32.70
CA VAL A 682 11.26 -26.49 33.10
C VAL A 682 11.83 -25.44 32.15
N ARG A 683 12.40 -24.37 32.69
CA ARG A 683 13.15 -23.37 31.92
C ARG A 683 14.62 -23.45 32.30
N VAL A 684 15.48 -23.51 31.30
CA VAL A 684 16.94 -23.50 31.47
C VAL A 684 17.47 -22.28 30.73
N GLU A 685 18.25 -21.44 31.40
CA GLU A 685 18.98 -20.34 30.79
C GLU A 685 20.47 -20.57 31.04
N GLY A 686 21.31 -20.29 30.04
CA GLY A 686 22.70 -20.65 30.11
C GLY A 686 23.56 -20.11 28.96
N VAL A 687 24.85 -20.44 29.03
CA VAL A 687 25.84 -20.12 28.01
C VAL A 687 26.01 -21.33 27.09
N ALA A 688 25.90 -21.11 25.79
CA ALA A 688 25.97 -22.15 24.78
C ALA A 688 27.39 -22.28 24.21
N SER A 689 27.88 -23.52 24.10
CA SER A 689 29.18 -23.86 23.52
C SER A 689 29.05 -25.07 22.60
N ARG A 690 29.92 -25.19 21.58
CA ARG A 690 29.94 -26.37 20.72
C ARG A 690 30.65 -27.53 21.42
N TYR A 691 30.16 -28.74 21.17
CA TYR A 691 30.91 -29.97 21.42
C TYR A 691 32.11 -30.08 20.49
N SER A 692 33.11 -30.85 20.91
CA SER A 692 34.19 -31.26 20.02
C SER A 692 33.66 -32.16 18.90
N PRO A 693 34.40 -32.28 17.77
CA PRO A 693 34.04 -33.22 16.71
C PRO A 693 33.92 -34.66 17.20
N GLY A 694 34.77 -35.09 18.15
CA GLY A 694 34.73 -36.42 18.74
C GLY A 694 33.43 -36.67 19.53
N GLU A 695 33.09 -35.78 20.46
CA GLU A 695 31.83 -35.88 21.22
C GLU A 695 30.59 -35.80 20.30
N SER A 696 30.67 -35.02 19.23
CA SER A 696 29.58 -34.96 18.24
C SER A 696 29.46 -36.24 17.41
N GLN A 697 30.59 -36.90 17.10
CA GLN A 697 30.63 -38.17 16.35
C GLN A 697 29.98 -39.31 17.15
N GLU A 698 30.24 -39.39 18.45
CA GLU A 698 29.67 -40.43 19.32
C GLU A 698 28.13 -40.45 19.24
N TYR A 699 27.47 -39.30 19.34
CA TYR A 699 26.04 -39.19 19.13
C TYR A 699 25.65 -39.43 17.67
N PHE A 700 26.42 -38.87 16.72
CA PHE A 700 26.13 -38.99 15.29
C PHE A 700 26.02 -40.45 14.84
N ASP A 701 26.87 -41.33 15.36
CA ASP A 701 26.89 -42.76 15.05
C ASP A 701 25.66 -43.52 15.55
N THR A 702 24.98 -43.00 16.58
CA THR A 702 23.70 -43.57 17.04
C THR A 702 22.54 -43.31 16.07
N ARG A 703 22.70 -42.36 15.14
CA ARG A 703 21.63 -41.96 14.22
C ARG A 703 21.51 -42.95 13.07
N VAL A 704 20.26 -43.30 12.73
CA VAL A 704 19.97 -44.09 11.52
C VAL A 704 20.62 -43.46 10.29
N ARG A 705 21.09 -44.28 9.34
CA ARG A 705 21.87 -43.82 8.17
C ARG A 705 21.23 -42.63 7.45
N GLY A 706 19.91 -42.69 7.18
CA GLY A 706 19.20 -41.58 6.54
C GLY A 706 19.25 -40.26 7.31
N SER A 707 19.30 -40.30 8.65
CA SER A 707 19.49 -39.09 9.48
C SER A 707 20.91 -38.54 9.41
N ARG A 708 21.92 -39.41 9.26
CA ARG A 708 23.33 -39.02 9.06
C ARG A 708 23.51 -38.37 7.69
N ILE A 709 22.91 -38.95 6.64
CA ILE A 709 22.83 -38.37 5.29
C ILE A 709 22.10 -37.03 5.31
N GLY A 710 20.93 -36.96 5.95
CA GLY A 710 20.16 -35.72 6.06
C GLY A 710 20.93 -34.59 6.74
N ALA A 711 21.81 -34.89 7.71
CA ALA A 711 22.68 -33.88 8.32
C ALA A 711 23.70 -33.30 7.33
N TRP A 712 24.25 -34.13 6.44
CA TRP A 712 25.16 -33.71 5.35
C TRP A 712 24.45 -32.89 4.27
N ALA A 713 23.20 -33.26 3.93
CA ALA A 713 22.40 -32.57 2.92
C ALA A 713 21.79 -31.25 3.44
N SER A 714 21.56 -31.14 4.75
CA SER A 714 20.80 -30.03 5.32
C SER A 714 21.59 -28.73 5.41
N ARG A 715 21.22 -27.76 4.56
CA ARG A 715 21.61 -26.35 4.68
C ARG A 715 20.52 -25.57 5.44
N GLN A 716 20.46 -25.83 6.74
CA GLN A 716 19.37 -25.38 7.60
C GLN A 716 19.17 -23.85 7.57
N SER A 717 17.95 -23.37 7.29
CA SER A 717 17.57 -21.95 7.19
C SER A 717 18.02 -21.23 5.91
N GLN A 718 18.65 -21.95 4.96
CA GLN A 718 18.79 -21.45 3.59
C GLN A 718 17.44 -21.57 2.86
N VAL A 719 17.08 -20.54 2.09
CA VAL A 719 15.90 -20.58 1.21
C VAL A 719 16.17 -21.59 0.09
N LEU A 720 15.18 -22.45 -0.19
CA LEU A 720 15.24 -23.39 -1.30
C LEU A 720 14.67 -22.72 -2.56
N GLU A 721 15.26 -23.03 -3.71
CA GLU A 721 14.85 -22.47 -5.00
C GLU A 721 13.87 -23.42 -5.71
N PRO A 722 12.66 -22.95 -6.08
CA PRO A 722 11.70 -23.72 -6.86
C PRO A 722 12.26 -24.18 -8.21
N ASP A 723 11.98 -25.43 -8.59
CA ASP A 723 12.21 -25.92 -9.94
C ASP A 723 10.98 -25.67 -10.82
N GLY A 724 11.06 -24.66 -11.68
CA GLY A 724 10.00 -24.30 -12.62
C GLY A 724 9.67 -25.37 -13.68
N ALA A 725 10.44 -26.46 -13.77
CA ALA A 725 10.14 -27.60 -14.62
C ALA A 725 9.21 -28.63 -13.96
N VAL A 726 9.02 -28.58 -12.63
CA VAL A 726 8.17 -29.49 -11.87
C VAL A 726 6.96 -28.72 -11.35
N ASP A 727 5.77 -29.05 -11.87
CA ASP A 727 4.52 -28.38 -11.48
C ASP A 727 4.27 -28.51 -9.97
N GLY A 728 4.15 -27.37 -9.29
CA GLY A 728 3.96 -27.29 -7.84
C GLY A 728 5.22 -27.49 -6.99
N ASP A 729 6.42 -27.53 -7.56
CA ASP A 729 7.65 -27.57 -6.78
C ASP A 729 7.95 -26.22 -6.12
N ASP A 730 8.19 -26.23 -4.81
CA ASP A 730 8.52 -25.07 -3.98
C ASP A 730 9.97 -25.12 -3.47
N GLY A 731 10.84 -25.87 -4.16
CA GLY A 731 12.21 -26.16 -3.77
C GLY A 731 12.40 -27.56 -3.19
N ARG A 732 11.36 -28.41 -3.21
CA ARG A 732 11.44 -29.82 -2.79
C ARG A 732 12.47 -30.59 -3.62
N ALA A 733 12.46 -30.41 -4.94
CA ALA A 733 13.38 -31.06 -5.86
C ALA A 733 14.85 -30.73 -5.53
N GLN A 734 15.14 -29.47 -5.16
CA GLN A 734 16.48 -29.06 -4.76
C GLN A 734 16.94 -29.77 -3.47
N LEU A 735 16.06 -29.87 -2.47
CA LEU A 735 16.37 -30.58 -1.23
C LEU A 735 16.60 -32.07 -1.46
N GLU A 736 15.76 -32.71 -2.27
CA GLU A 736 15.91 -34.12 -2.63
C GLU A 736 17.19 -34.37 -3.44
N GLY A 737 17.56 -33.44 -4.32
CA GLY A 737 18.85 -33.46 -5.01
C GLY A 737 20.04 -33.44 -4.05
N TRP A 738 20.03 -32.56 -3.04
CA TRP A 738 21.10 -32.53 -2.02
C TRP A 738 21.17 -33.83 -1.20
N VAL A 739 20.03 -34.46 -0.92
CA VAL A 739 19.99 -35.76 -0.26
C VAL A 739 20.62 -36.83 -1.15
N ALA A 740 20.21 -36.90 -2.42
CA ALA A 740 20.77 -37.86 -3.38
C ALA A 740 22.29 -37.69 -3.56
N ASP A 741 22.79 -36.46 -3.62
CA ASP A 741 24.22 -36.16 -3.67
C ASP A 741 24.96 -36.68 -2.42
N ALA A 742 24.38 -36.48 -1.23
CA ALA A 742 24.94 -36.99 0.01
C ALA A 742 24.88 -38.53 0.08
N GLU A 743 23.79 -39.16 -0.37
CA GLU A 743 23.68 -40.63 -0.43
C GLU A 743 24.74 -41.24 -1.33
N LYS A 744 24.92 -40.67 -2.52
CA LYS A 744 25.94 -41.07 -3.49
C LYS A 744 27.35 -40.89 -2.93
N ARG A 745 27.60 -39.79 -2.22
CA ARG A 745 28.91 -39.53 -1.58
C ARG A 745 29.31 -40.61 -0.57
N PHE A 746 28.34 -41.21 0.12
CA PHE A 746 28.56 -42.22 1.17
C PHE A 746 27.98 -43.60 0.79
N GLU A 747 27.85 -43.88 -0.50
CA GLU A 747 27.39 -45.17 -0.99
C GLU A 747 28.35 -46.29 -0.55
N GLY A 748 27.80 -47.40 -0.03
CA GLY A 748 28.57 -48.54 0.47
C GLY A 748 29.43 -48.26 1.73
N ARG A 749 29.32 -47.07 2.34
CA ARG A 749 30.07 -46.67 3.53
C ARG A 749 29.16 -46.61 4.76
N GLU A 750 29.51 -47.38 5.80
CA GLU A 750 28.76 -47.42 7.07
C GLU A 750 29.30 -46.42 8.10
N ASP A 751 30.59 -46.08 8.03
CA ASP A 751 31.29 -45.08 8.83
C ASP A 751 31.20 -43.69 8.17
N ILE A 752 30.09 -42.99 8.45
CA ILE A 752 29.87 -41.63 7.95
C ILE A 752 30.38 -40.64 9.00
N PRO A 753 31.39 -39.80 8.69
CA PRO A 753 31.87 -38.80 9.64
C PRO A 753 30.83 -37.70 9.83
N VAL A 754 30.83 -37.08 11.00
CA VAL A 754 30.04 -35.90 11.31
C VAL A 754 30.48 -34.72 10.43
N PRO A 755 29.56 -33.95 9.81
CA PRO A 755 29.94 -32.76 9.04
C PRO A 755 30.56 -31.67 9.93
N ASP A 756 31.59 -30.95 9.46
CA ASP A 756 32.23 -29.85 10.21
C ASP A 756 31.26 -28.71 10.59
N PHE A 757 30.17 -28.58 9.83
CA PHE A 757 29.11 -27.60 10.06
C PHE A 757 27.93 -28.17 10.86
N TRP A 758 28.05 -29.33 11.50
CA TRP A 758 26.98 -29.94 12.29
C TRP A 758 27.55 -30.56 13.57
N GLY A 759 26.84 -30.44 14.68
CA GLY A 759 27.30 -31.07 15.93
C GLY A 759 26.49 -30.68 17.17
N GLY A 760 27.01 -31.10 18.32
CA GLY A 760 26.39 -30.84 19.62
C GLY A 760 26.53 -29.38 20.04
N LEU A 761 25.44 -28.80 20.52
CA LEU A 761 25.38 -27.50 21.16
C LEU A 761 25.02 -27.74 22.63
N ARG A 762 26.00 -27.53 23.51
CA ARG A 762 25.86 -27.63 24.96
C ARG A 762 25.39 -26.30 25.53
N ILE A 763 24.30 -26.29 26.27
CA ILE A 763 23.86 -25.16 27.08
C ILE A 763 24.23 -25.44 28.53
N VAL A 764 25.23 -24.72 29.04
CA VAL A 764 25.65 -24.79 30.45
C VAL A 764 24.71 -23.91 31.28
N PRO A 765 23.91 -24.47 32.20
CA PRO A 765 22.89 -23.71 32.88
C PRO A 765 23.52 -22.73 33.88
N THR A 766 23.03 -21.49 33.86
CA THR A 766 23.24 -20.48 34.90
C THR A 766 21.97 -20.26 35.72
N ARG A 767 20.81 -20.64 35.18
CA ARG A 767 19.52 -20.56 35.85
C ARG A 767 18.62 -21.71 35.41
N VAL A 768 17.96 -22.39 36.37
CA VAL A 768 16.98 -23.43 36.08
C VAL A 768 15.72 -23.22 36.91
N GLU A 769 14.59 -23.02 36.23
CA GLU A 769 13.28 -22.80 36.86
C GLU A 769 12.40 -24.04 36.70
N PHE A 770 11.85 -24.52 37.82
CA PHE A 770 10.83 -25.55 37.90
C PHE A 770 9.48 -24.91 38.19
N TRP A 771 8.51 -25.21 37.34
CA TRP A 771 7.15 -24.69 37.43
C TRP A 771 6.17 -25.86 37.47
N GLN A 772 5.27 -25.83 38.45
CA GLN A 772 4.17 -26.78 38.60
C GLN A 772 2.82 -26.06 38.52
N GLY A 773 1.96 -26.55 37.64
CA GLY A 773 0.59 -26.09 37.46
C GLY A 773 -0.23 -26.15 38.76
N ARG A 774 -0.89 -25.03 39.11
CA ARG A 774 -1.84 -24.91 40.24
C ARG A 774 -3.09 -24.18 39.78
N GLN A 775 -4.16 -24.33 40.56
CA GLN A 775 -5.42 -23.65 40.33
C GLN A 775 -5.26 -22.13 40.40
N CYS A 776 -6.15 -21.40 39.72
CA CYS A 776 -6.20 -19.95 39.67
C CYS A 776 -4.88 -19.31 39.19
N ARG A 777 -4.04 -20.06 38.50
CA ARG A 777 -2.70 -19.67 38.05
C ARG A 777 -1.72 -19.31 39.18
N LEU A 778 -2.00 -19.74 40.42
CA LEU A 778 -1.10 -19.59 41.57
C LEU A 778 -0.03 -20.69 41.57
N HIS A 779 0.71 -20.76 40.46
CA HIS A 779 1.72 -21.77 40.19
C HIS A 779 2.84 -21.81 41.22
N ASP A 780 3.30 -23.03 41.52
CA ASP A 780 4.49 -23.19 42.33
C ASP A 780 5.71 -23.06 41.42
N ARG A 781 6.55 -22.05 41.71
CA ARG A 781 7.74 -21.70 40.92
C ARG A 781 8.95 -21.67 41.82
N PHE A 782 9.95 -22.46 41.49
CA PHE A 782 11.23 -22.46 42.18
C PHE A 782 12.36 -22.34 41.17
N VAL A 783 13.34 -21.53 41.49
CA VAL A 783 14.48 -21.28 40.61
C VAL A 783 15.79 -21.57 41.32
N TYR A 784 16.66 -22.28 40.61
CA TYR A 784 18.06 -22.42 40.93
C TYR A 784 18.84 -21.35 40.16
N VAL A 785 19.65 -20.56 40.86
CA VAL A 785 20.58 -19.60 40.27
C VAL A 785 22.00 -20.05 40.59
N ARG A 786 22.84 -20.17 39.57
CA ARG A 786 24.24 -20.55 39.71
C ARG A 786 25.04 -19.34 40.16
N GLU A 787 25.80 -19.50 41.22
CA GLU A 787 26.80 -18.56 41.69
C GLU A 787 28.17 -19.15 41.33
N GLU A 788 28.96 -18.40 40.55
CA GLU A 788 30.31 -18.82 40.19
C GLU A 788 31.18 -18.88 41.45
N GLY A 789 31.84 -20.03 41.66
CA GLY A 789 32.82 -20.21 42.74
C GLY A 789 34.02 -19.29 42.56
N ARG A 790 34.57 -18.78 43.66
CA ARG A 790 35.86 -18.05 43.62
C ARG A 790 37.00 -19.05 43.78
N ASP A 791 38.05 -18.91 42.97
CA ASP A 791 39.36 -19.55 43.11
C ASP A 791 39.34 -21.00 43.66
N GLY A 792 38.93 -21.96 42.82
CA GLY A 792 39.04 -23.39 43.12
C GLY A 792 37.91 -24.00 43.94
N GLU A 793 36.88 -23.22 44.32
CA GLU A 793 35.63 -23.73 44.88
C GLU A 793 34.63 -24.17 43.79
N ASP A 794 33.86 -25.22 44.06
CA ASP A 794 32.77 -25.67 43.19
C ASP A 794 31.66 -24.62 43.11
N ASP A 795 31.04 -24.50 41.94
CA ASP A 795 29.90 -23.61 41.75
C ASP A 795 28.73 -23.98 42.66
N LYS A 796 28.13 -22.95 43.26
CA LYS A 796 27.03 -23.12 44.20
C LYS A 796 25.71 -22.76 43.53
N TRP A 797 24.64 -23.47 43.88
CA TRP A 797 23.29 -23.12 43.46
C TRP A 797 22.46 -22.58 44.61
N THR A 798 21.84 -21.43 44.39
CA THR A 798 20.87 -20.85 45.33
C THR A 798 19.45 -21.15 44.85
N LEU A 799 18.64 -21.74 45.74
CA LEU A 799 17.26 -22.13 45.47
C LEU A 799 16.26 -21.13 46.05
N GLU A 800 15.49 -20.47 45.20
CA GLU A 800 14.53 -19.43 45.57
C GLU A 800 13.10 -19.78 45.12
N ARG A 801 12.09 -19.32 45.87
CA ARG A 801 10.69 -19.39 45.43
C ARG A 801 10.35 -18.11 44.67
N LEU A 802 9.82 -18.24 43.47
CA LEU A 802 9.33 -17.12 42.68
C LEU A 802 7.82 -16.94 42.89
N SER A 803 7.35 -15.69 42.76
CA SER A 803 5.91 -15.43 42.61
C SER A 803 5.41 -16.08 41.30
N PRO A 804 4.19 -16.66 41.31
CA PRO A 804 3.52 -17.13 40.10
C PRO A 804 3.52 -16.09 38.98
#